data_AF-A0A0S7BKW3-F1
#
_entry.id   AF-A0A0S7BKW3-F1
#
_cell.length_a   1.000
_cell.length_b   1.000
_cell.length_c   1.000
_cell.angle_alpha   90.00
_cell.angle_beta   90.00
_cell.angle_gamma   90.00
#
_symmetry.space_group_name_H-M   'P 1'
#
loop_
_entity.id
_entity.type
_entity.pdbx_description
1 polymer ?
#
loop_
_entity_poly.entity_id
_entity_poly.type
_entity_poly.pdbx_seq_one_letter_code
_entity_poly.pdbx_strand_id
1 'polypeptide(L)'
;MSRIDSLHALGQSLWYDNIQRRLLENGELEKMIRDGDIRGVTSNPSIFNNAIAKSSDYDAALKPMAWAGWKAEDIFWQLAVEDIQAAADLFRPLYDSTHGGDGYVSLEVNPYLANDTVNTVSEARRLWALVDRPNLMVKIPATRAGIPAIQQAIAAGINVNVTLIFSLQRYVEVMDAFLRGLEERVAHGQSIDSIASVASFFVSRIDTKVDGRLEKVIQAEGTAAPQAASLRGKAAIASARLAYAKFQEIFGSDRFVKLKAKGGRTQRPLWASTSTKNPDYRDVIYVEELIAPDTVNTVPPQTLVAFKDHGESAVTIEKDLAGMRKALADLEAMGIHMEQVTDELEEEGVKSFSDAFTGLLKTIDDRRTACLAELGDLQEKIARRVKNLTDIDAARRLWQPDPTLWTEDPAEQKEILQRVGWLRAPEKSRALISQAKRILADCQQEGYTHALLLGMGGSSLAPEVLRLTFGVQSANDKPGLDLAILDSTDPAQVRTAAQRAPLARTLFIVSSKSGSTSETQSHLAFFWKRAVHSLGKVKAGEHFVAITDPGSMLEKQARERSFREVVLADPNVGGRYSALIAFGILPAGLLGLDLDLWLARAGRVMSVSTPATPAGRNPGLVLGAILGEAALAGRDKLTILTDPEFSAFGSWLEQLVAESSGKQGKGIIPVDQETLLPPRNYSKDRLFVYIRLTGSLDEQVKKLHAAGHPALVLPVKDTYDLSAEFYRWEVAIAIACAVLGVDAFNQPDVQDNKTRTQQKIAAFQKSGKLDEGEAIWEGEGGRVYGQEFPGLNGAKTIADVVEAFLQQAKAGVDYVALNAYLPRNPRTASKLQKVRSVLLVRTGCATTLGFGPRFLHSTGQLHKGGGDNGVFIQITRDPTVDFEIPEQGIRFATLERAQALGDLEALRSRGRRAIRIHLTSADILDLI
;
A
#
# COMPACT_ATOMS: atom_id res chain seq x y z
N MET A 1 28.00 27.46 -16.85
CA MET A 1 26.94 26.94 -17.73
C MET A 1 27.26 25.46 -17.92
N SER A 2 26.34 24.56 -17.61
CA SER A 2 26.56 23.13 -17.84
C SER A 2 26.60 22.83 -19.36
N ARG A 3 27.09 21.63 -19.74
CA ARG A 3 27.05 21.19 -21.15
C ARG A 3 25.60 21.14 -21.67
N ILE A 4 24.67 20.70 -20.82
CA ILE A 4 23.23 20.66 -21.16
C ILE A 4 22.66 22.07 -21.27
N ASP A 5 23.01 23.00 -20.37
CA ASP A 5 22.57 24.40 -20.48
C ASP A 5 23.03 25.03 -21.79
N SER A 6 24.27 24.69 -22.21
CA SER A 6 24.84 25.17 -23.47
C SER A 6 24.06 24.60 -24.66
N LEU A 7 23.71 23.31 -24.64
CA LEU A 7 22.85 22.68 -25.65
C LEU A 7 21.45 23.31 -25.68
N HIS A 8 20.84 23.55 -24.51
CA HIS A 8 19.54 24.21 -24.40
C HIS A 8 19.56 25.65 -24.95
N ALA A 9 20.65 26.39 -24.72
CA ALA A 9 20.85 27.73 -25.28
C ALA A 9 20.95 27.74 -26.82
N LEU A 10 21.32 26.61 -27.43
CA LEU A 10 21.35 26.43 -28.89
C LEU A 10 19.97 26.02 -29.47
N GLY A 11 18.94 25.91 -28.64
CA GLY A 11 17.55 25.66 -29.06
C GLY A 11 17.19 24.17 -29.23
N GLN A 12 18.03 23.25 -28.77
CA GLN A 12 17.68 21.83 -28.68
C GLN A 12 17.20 21.50 -27.26
N SER A 13 16.15 20.69 -27.09
CA SER A 13 15.75 20.16 -25.77
C SER A 13 16.17 18.71 -25.61
N LEU A 14 16.68 18.32 -24.44
CA LEU A 14 16.91 16.91 -24.12
C LEU A 14 15.68 16.30 -23.44
N TRP A 15 15.18 15.21 -24.00
CA TRP A 15 14.14 14.38 -23.39
C TRP A 15 14.73 13.06 -22.93
N TYR A 16 14.14 12.48 -21.88
CA TYR A 16 14.59 11.24 -21.28
C TYR A 16 13.82 10.05 -21.87
N ASP A 17 14.53 9.12 -22.52
CA ASP A 17 13.93 7.94 -23.17
C ASP A 17 13.82 6.75 -22.20
N ASN A 18 13.21 6.97 -21.04
CA ASN A 18 12.93 5.94 -20.04
C ASN A 18 11.84 6.43 -19.08
N ILE A 19 11.06 5.49 -18.54
CA ILE A 19 10.12 5.74 -17.45
C ILE A 19 10.12 4.52 -16.53
N GLN A 20 10.28 4.76 -15.23
CA GLN A 20 10.24 3.73 -14.20
C GLN A 20 9.58 4.31 -12.96
N ARG A 21 8.64 3.56 -12.37
CA ARG A 21 7.87 4.01 -11.21
C ARG A 21 8.75 4.46 -10.04
N ARG A 22 9.85 3.76 -9.76
CA ARG A 22 10.80 4.18 -8.71
C ARG A 22 11.36 5.59 -8.93
N LEU A 23 11.67 5.99 -10.16
CA LEU A 23 12.19 7.34 -10.46
C LEU A 23 11.16 8.44 -10.19
N LEU A 24 9.88 8.10 -10.33
CA LEU A 24 8.75 9.00 -10.03
C LEU A 24 8.56 9.14 -8.51
N GLU A 25 8.72 8.06 -7.75
CA GLU A 25 8.44 8.02 -6.32
C GLU A 25 9.62 8.49 -5.44
N ASN A 26 10.87 8.31 -5.89
CA ASN A 26 12.05 8.62 -5.07
C ASN A 26 12.63 10.02 -5.29
N GLY A 27 12.01 10.83 -6.15
CA GLY A 27 12.41 12.20 -6.45
C GLY A 27 13.57 12.36 -7.44
N GLU A 28 14.10 11.28 -8.01
CA GLU A 28 15.18 11.36 -9.02
C GLU A 28 14.71 12.05 -10.30
N LEU A 29 13.50 11.74 -10.79
CA LEU A 29 12.96 12.42 -11.97
C LEU A 29 12.74 13.91 -11.70
N GLU A 30 12.13 14.25 -10.56
CA GLU A 30 11.93 15.64 -10.13
C GLU A 30 13.25 16.42 -10.05
N LYS A 31 14.30 15.77 -9.52
CA LYS A 31 15.65 16.34 -9.49
C LYS A 31 16.19 16.62 -10.89
N MET A 32 16.11 15.67 -11.82
CA MET A 32 16.58 15.88 -13.20
C MET A 32 15.83 17.03 -13.90
N ILE A 33 14.53 17.18 -13.63
CA ILE A 33 13.72 18.29 -14.17
C ILE A 33 14.21 19.63 -13.59
N ARG A 34 14.34 19.71 -12.27
CA ARG A 34 14.75 20.94 -11.56
C ARG A 34 16.16 21.37 -11.92
N ASP A 35 17.08 20.40 -12.03
CA ASP A 35 18.49 20.66 -12.37
C ASP A 35 18.66 20.99 -13.87
N GLY A 36 17.58 20.90 -14.67
CA GLY A 36 17.58 21.23 -16.09
C GLY A 36 18.25 20.18 -16.96
N ASP A 37 18.46 18.96 -16.45
CA ASP A 37 19.07 17.87 -17.21
C ASP A 37 18.14 17.36 -18.33
N ILE A 38 16.82 17.42 -18.08
CA ILE A 38 15.80 16.91 -18.99
C ILE A 38 14.61 17.88 -19.05
N ARG A 39 13.93 17.89 -20.20
CA ARG A 39 12.81 18.79 -20.50
C ARG A 39 11.56 18.08 -21.02
N GLY A 40 11.57 16.76 -21.02
CA GLY A 40 10.44 15.91 -21.37
C GLY A 40 10.80 14.43 -21.23
N VAL A 41 9.83 13.54 -21.41
CA VAL A 41 10.00 12.07 -21.31
C VAL A 41 9.30 11.37 -22.47
N THR A 42 9.93 10.32 -23.01
CA THR A 42 9.29 9.36 -23.91
C THR A 42 9.18 7.98 -23.29
N SER A 43 8.05 7.31 -23.56
CA SER A 43 7.84 5.90 -23.28
C SER A 43 7.64 5.11 -24.57
N ASN A 44 7.78 3.78 -24.48
CA ASN A 44 7.45 2.80 -25.51
C ASN A 44 7.25 1.42 -24.85
N PRO A 45 6.69 0.42 -25.56
CA PRO A 45 6.43 -0.91 -25.00
C PRO A 45 7.68 -1.60 -24.40
N SER A 46 8.86 -1.44 -25.00
CA SER A 46 10.10 -2.03 -24.50
C SER A 46 10.56 -1.41 -23.18
N ILE A 47 10.36 -0.10 -23.00
CA ILE A 47 10.66 0.61 -21.74
C ILE A 47 9.76 0.08 -20.62
N PHE A 48 8.44 0.01 -20.85
CA PHE A 48 7.51 -0.55 -19.87
C PHE A 48 7.79 -2.03 -19.57
N ASN A 49 8.13 -2.83 -20.59
CA ASN A 49 8.51 -4.22 -20.37
C ASN A 49 9.71 -4.32 -19.43
N ASN A 50 10.76 -3.54 -19.67
CA ASN A 50 11.93 -3.54 -18.79
C ASN A 50 11.58 -3.06 -17.37
N ALA A 51 10.77 -2.01 -17.24
CA ALA A 51 10.36 -1.47 -15.95
C ALA A 51 9.55 -2.49 -15.14
N ILE A 52 8.58 -3.16 -15.77
CA ILE A 52 7.66 -4.09 -15.10
C ILE A 52 8.28 -5.48 -14.92
N ALA A 53 9.09 -5.97 -15.87
CA ALA A 53 9.69 -7.30 -15.80
C ALA A 53 10.86 -7.38 -14.80
N LYS A 54 11.64 -6.31 -14.67
CA LYS A 54 12.92 -6.32 -13.94
C LYS A 54 12.87 -5.65 -12.57
N SER A 55 11.68 -5.28 -12.10
CA SER A 55 11.50 -4.63 -10.79
C SER A 55 10.28 -5.14 -10.04
N SER A 56 10.26 -4.89 -8.73
CA SER A 56 9.09 -5.07 -7.86
C SER A 56 8.28 -3.78 -7.65
N ASP A 57 8.62 -2.70 -8.38
CA ASP A 57 8.02 -1.37 -8.18
C ASP A 57 6.51 -1.36 -8.47
N TYR A 58 6.04 -2.32 -9.27
CA TYR A 58 4.66 -2.43 -9.71
C TYR A 58 3.83 -3.42 -8.88
N ASP A 59 4.43 -4.19 -7.97
CA ASP A 59 3.78 -5.30 -7.25
C ASP A 59 2.55 -4.84 -6.47
N ALA A 60 2.69 -3.74 -5.73
CA ALA A 60 1.63 -3.19 -4.89
C ALA A 60 0.39 -2.72 -5.69
N ALA A 61 0.58 -2.36 -6.96
CA ALA A 61 -0.49 -1.94 -7.86
C ALA A 61 -1.07 -3.11 -8.66
N LEU A 62 -0.20 -3.98 -9.20
CA LEU A 62 -0.58 -5.12 -10.03
C LEU A 62 -1.41 -6.14 -9.24
N LYS A 63 -1.02 -6.40 -7.99
CA LYS A 63 -1.58 -7.50 -7.21
C LYS A 63 -3.08 -7.36 -6.89
N PRO A 64 -3.58 -6.20 -6.41
CA PRO A 64 -5.03 -5.99 -6.27
C PRO A 64 -5.79 -6.19 -7.58
N MET A 65 -5.26 -5.70 -8.71
CA MET A 65 -5.92 -5.82 -10.00
C MET A 65 -5.96 -7.27 -10.49
N ALA A 66 -4.87 -8.01 -10.27
CA ALA A 66 -4.81 -9.44 -10.54
C ALA A 66 -5.86 -10.20 -9.73
N TRP A 67 -5.96 -9.96 -8.42
CA TRP A 67 -6.97 -10.57 -7.54
C TRP A 67 -8.40 -10.18 -7.92
N ALA A 68 -8.61 -8.98 -8.47
CA ALA A 68 -9.88 -8.52 -9.00
C ALA A 68 -10.26 -9.19 -10.35
N GLY A 69 -9.37 -10.02 -10.92
CA GLY A 69 -9.63 -10.74 -12.17
C GLY A 69 -9.40 -9.90 -13.44
N TRP A 70 -8.67 -8.79 -13.36
CA TRP A 70 -8.35 -7.96 -14.52
C TRP A 70 -7.45 -8.70 -15.50
N LYS A 71 -7.59 -8.40 -16.80
CA LYS A 71 -6.70 -8.99 -17.83
C LYS A 71 -5.35 -8.27 -17.85
N ALA A 72 -4.33 -8.92 -18.42
CA ALA A 72 -2.99 -8.35 -18.51
C ALA A 72 -2.97 -6.99 -19.24
N GLU A 73 -3.80 -6.82 -20.27
CA GLU A 73 -3.92 -5.56 -21.01
C GLU A 73 -4.56 -4.45 -20.16
N ASP A 74 -5.63 -4.74 -19.41
CA ASP A 74 -6.26 -3.76 -18.51
C ASP A 74 -5.29 -3.31 -17.42
N ILE A 75 -4.54 -4.26 -16.86
CA ILE A 75 -3.47 -3.98 -15.89
C ILE A 75 -2.40 -3.09 -16.50
N PHE A 76 -1.92 -3.41 -17.71
CA PHE A 76 -0.91 -2.60 -18.40
C PHE A 76 -1.39 -1.15 -18.55
N TRP A 77 -2.58 -0.93 -19.10
CA TRP A 77 -3.07 0.41 -19.36
C TRP A 77 -3.25 1.22 -18.08
N GLN A 78 -3.75 0.59 -17.01
CA GLN A 78 -3.85 1.26 -15.71
C GLN A 78 -2.47 1.68 -15.17
N LEU A 79 -1.48 0.78 -15.21
CA LEU A 79 -0.12 1.10 -14.73
C LEU A 79 0.56 2.18 -15.58
N ALA A 80 0.44 2.08 -16.91
CA ALA A 80 1.04 3.04 -17.83
C ALA A 80 0.42 4.43 -17.67
N VAL A 81 -0.91 4.53 -17.56
CA VAL A 81 -1.59 5.82 -17.35
C VAL A 81 -1.20 6.45 -16.02
N GLU A 82 -1.15 5.67 -14.93
CA GLU A 82 -0.71 6.17 -13.60
C GLU A 82 0.70 6.77 -13.69
N ASP A 83 1.65 6.06 -14.31
CA ASP A 83 3.03 6.53 -14.45
C ASP A 83 3.12 7.78 -15.34
N ILE A 84 2.35 7.83 -16.42
CA ILE A 84 2.31 8.98 -17.34
C ILE A 84 1.68 10.21 -16.69
N GLN A 85 0.61 10.03 -15.91
CA GLN A 85 0.00 11.12 -15.13
C GLN A 85 0.97 11.67 -14.10
N ALA A 86 1.65 10.80 -13.34
CA ALA A 86 2.63 11.22 -12.34
C ALA A 86 3.82 11.95 -12.99
N ALA A 87 4.34 11.45 -14.11
CA ALA A 87 5.38 12.14 -14.86
C ALA A 87 4.89 13.50 -15.40
N ALA A 88 3.68 13.56 -15.96
CA ALA A 88 3.10 14.79 -16.48
C ALA A 88 2.90 15.84 -15.38
N ASP A 89 2.50 15.42 -14.19
CA ASP A 89 2.36 16.30 -13.02
C ASP A 89 3.73 16.84 -12.55
N LEU A 90 4.79 16.03 -12.56
CA LEU A 90 6.15 16.47 -12.26
C LEU A 90 6.69 17.48 -13.30
N PHE A 91 6.36 17.29 -14.58
CA PHE A 91 6.76 18.23 -15.65
C PHE A 91 5.86 19.46 -15.76
N ARG A 92 4.72 19.50 -15.06
CA ARG A 92 3.74 20.58 -15.21
C ARG A 92 4.31 21.99 -14.97
N PRO A 93 5.15 22.24 -13.93
CA PRO A 93 5.76 23.55 -13.74
C PRO A 93 6.64 23.99 -14.93
N LEU A 94 7.38 23.06 -15.55
CA LEU A 94 8.19 23.34 -16.73
C LEU A 94 7.31 23.65 -17.95
N TYR A 95 6.25 22.85 -18.16
CA TYR A 95 5.28 23.08 -19.23
C TYR A 95 4.65 24.47 -19.13
N ASP A 96 4.19 24.87 -17.94
CA ASP A 96 3.55 26.17 -17.73
C ASP A 96 4.56 27.32 -17.92
N SER A 97 5.77 27.21 -17.36
CA SER A 97 6.81 28.27 -17.44
C SER A 97 7.36 28.48 -18.86
N THR A 98 7.32 27.45 -19.71
CA THR A 98 7.73 27.52 -21.12
C THR A 98 6.56 27.80 -22.05
N HIS A 99 5.35 28.05 -21.50
CA HIS A 99 4.12 28.21 -22.26
C HIS A 99 3.89 27.06 -23.26
N GLY A 100 4.14 25.81 -22.84
CA GLY A 100 4.06 24.61 -23.69
C GLY A 100 5.20 24.46 -24.70
N GLY A 101 6.37 25.07 -24.43
CA GLY A 101 7.57 24.84 -25.24
C GLY A 101 8.21 23.48 -24.96
N ASP A 102 8.19 23.08 -23.68
CA ASP A 102 8.73 21.82 -23.15
C ASP A 102 7.79 21.25 -22.07
N GLY A 103 8.24 20.25 -21.30
CA GLY A 103 7.47 19.64 -20.21
C GLY A 103 6.48 18.57 -20.65
N TYR A 104 6.72 17.95 -21.82
CA TYR A 104 5.84 16.93 -22.38
C TYR A 104 6.22 15.52 -21.96
N VAL A 105 5.21 14.66 -21.85
CA VAL A 105 5.36 13.22 -21.60
C VAL A 105 4.64 12.44 -22.70
N SER A 106 5.31 11.49 -23.35
CA SER A 106 4.73 10.73 -24.46
C SER A 106 4.24 9.33 -24.05
N LEU A 107 3.02 8.96 -24.44
CA LEU A 107 2.46 7.61 -24.33
C LEU A 107 2.03 7.09 -25.70
N GLU A 108 2.48 5.89 -26.06
CA GLU A 108 2.22 5.28 -27.36
C GLU A 108 0.88 4.54 -27.43
N VAL A 109 0.20 4.63 -28.57
CA VAL A 109 -0.98 3.81 -28.88
C VAL A 109 -0.61 2.32 -28.94
N ASN A 110 -1.62 1.45 -28.89
CA ASN A 110 -1.40 0.01 -29.05
C ASN A 110 -0.66 -0.29 -30.38
N PRO A 111 0.55 -0.90 -30.35
CA PRO A 111 1.34 -1.13 -31.56
C PRO A 111 0.67 -2.02 -32.61
N TYR A 112 -0.28 -2.87 -32.23
CA TYR A 112 -1.04 -3.68 -33.18
C TYR A 112 -1.92 -2.85 -34.12
N LEU A 113 -2.20 -1.59 -33.76
CA LEU A 113 -3.01 -0.67 -34.54
C LEU A 113 -2.20 0.11 -35.58
N ALA A 114 -0.88 -0.11 -35.67
CA ALA A 114 0.01 0.68 -36.54
C ALA A 114 -0.43 0.70 -38.02
N ASN A 115 -1.18 -0.29 -38.49
CA ASN A 115 -1.70 -0.35 -39.87
C ASN A 115 -3.23 -0.12 -39.95
N ASP A 116 -3.85 0.46 -38.92
CA ASP A 116 -5.28 0.73 -38.83
C ASP A 116 -5.55 2.19 -38.40
N THR A 117 -5.93 3.03 -39.37
CA THR A 117 -6.20 4.45 -39.14
C THR A 117 -7.34 4.67 -38.15
N VAL A 118 -8.47 3.96 -38.30
CA VAL A 118 -9.69 4.24 -37.56
C VAL A 118 -9.49 3.92 -36.07
N ASN A 119 -8.93 2.75 -35.79
CA ASN A 119 -8.71 2.33 -34.42
C ASN A 119 -7.56 3.10 -33.77
N THR A 120 -6.53 3.52 -34.52
CA THR A 120 -5.48 4.42 -34.00
C THR A 120 -6.05 5.77 -33.55
N VAL A 121 -6.95 6.39 -34.34
CA VAL A 121 -7.59 7.67 -33.95
C VAL A 121 -8.47 7.49 -32.72
N SER A 122 -9.24 6.40 -32.67
CA SER A 122 -10.08 6.07 -31.51
C SER A 122 -9.24 5.92 -30.25
N GLU A 123 -8.14 5.19 -30.34
CA GLU A 123 -7.22 4.96 -29.23
C GLU A 123 -6.52 6.24 -28.78
N ALA A 124 -6.09 7.08 -29.72
CA ALA A 124 -5.49 8.38 -29.40
C ALA A 124 -6.43 9.27 -28.60
N ARG A 125 -7.72 9.34 -29.00
CA ARG A 125 -8.75 10.09 -28.26
C ARG A 125 -8.99 9.49 -26.88
N ARG A 126 -9.03 8.14 -26.78
CA ARG A 126 -9.19 7.43 -25.50
C ARG A 126 -8.04 7.74 -24.54
N LEU A 127 -6.79 7.62 -24.98
CA LEU A 127 -5.62 7.89 -24.15
C LEU A 127 -5.53 9.36 -23.74
N TRP A 128 -5.85 10.29 -24.64
CA TRP A 128 -5.92 11.72 -24.33
C TRP A 128 -6.90 12.01 -23.19
N ALA A 129 -8.12 11.46 -23.29
CA ALA A 129 -9.15 11.63 -22.27
C ALA A 129 -8.82 10.92 -20.95
N LEU A 130 -8.18 9.76 -21.00
CA LEU A 130 -7.88 8.95 -19.83
C LEU A 130 -6.72 9.51 -19.00
N VAL A 131 -5.68 10.03 -19.66
CA VAL A 131 -4.56 10.67 -18.97
C VAL A 131 -4.97 12.05 -18.45
N ASP A 132 -5.77 12.81 -19.20
CA ASP A 132 -6.32 14.12 -18.82
C ASP A 132 -5.25 15.07 -18.27
N ARG A 133 -4.19 15.27 -19.07
CA ARG A 133 -3.12 16.24 -18.80
C ARG A 133 -2.77 17.01 -20.07
N PRO A 134 -2.66 18.35 -20.02
CA PRO A 134 -2.44 19.17 -21.21
C PRO A 134 -1.05 18.97 -21.84
N ASN A 135 -0.11 18.42 -21.06
CA ASN A 135 1.26 18.13 -21.47
C ASN A 135 1.50 16.65 -21.83
N LEU A 136 0.43 15.86 -22.03
CA LEU A 136 0.55 14.58 -22.71
C LEU A 136 0.88 14.80 -24.20
N MET A 137 1.65 13.90 -24.79
CA MET A 137 1.67 13.63 -26.23
C MET A 137 1.26 12.19 -26.50
N VAL A 138 0.26 11.98 -27.36
CA VAL A 138 -0.05 10.63 -27.85
C VAL A 138 0.93 10.29 -28.96
N LYS A 139 1.63 9.16 -28.81
CA LYS A 139 2.65 8.74 -29.76
C LYS A 139 2.05 7.82 -30.82
N ILE A 140 2.17 8.20 -32.10
CA ILE A 140 1.54 7.53 -33.25
C ILE A 140 2.62 7.19 -34.29
N PRO A 141 2.77 5.93 -34.70
CA PRO A 141 3.68 5.54 -35.79
C PRO A 141 3.35 6.24 -37.11
N ALA A 142 4.39 6.70 -37.82
CA ALA A 142 4.30 7.29 -39.16
C ALA A 142 4.20 6.23 -40.26
N THR A 143 3.42 5.17 -40.07
CA THR A 143 3.11 4.24 -41.16
C THR A 143 2.18 4.91 -42.17
N ARG A 144 1.99 4.30 -43.35
CA ARG A 144 0.99 4.80 -44.33
C ARG A 144 -0.40 4.99 -43.72
N ALA A 145 -0.82 4.08 -42.83
CA ALA A 145 -2.11 4.18 -42.13
C ALA A 145 -2.08 5.17 -40.96
N GLY A 146 -0.91 5.40 -40.36
CA GLY A 146 -0.71 6.36 -39.27
C GLY A 146 -0.76 7.82 -39.72
N ILE A 147 -0.31 8.15 -40.94
CA ILE A 147 -0.37 9.50 -41.50
C ILE A 147 -1.77 10.15 -41.41
N PRO A 148 -2.85 9.53 -41.94
CA PRO A 148 -4.20 10.08 -41.78
C PRO A 148 -4.69 10.07 -40.32
N ALA A 149 -4.18 9.18 -39.46
CA ALA A 149 -4.52 9.18 -38.03
C ALA A 149 -3.90 10.37 -37.29
N ILE A 150 -2.66 10.72 -37.63
CA ILE A 150 -1.94 11.89 -37.11
C ILE A 150 -2.71 13.17 -37.46
N GLN A 151 -3.12 13.35 -38.73
CA GLN A 151 -3.92 14.50 -39.15
C GLN A 151 -5.19 14.62 -38.31
N GLN A 152 -5.95 13.54 -38.18
CA GLN A 152 -7.23 13.53 -37.44
C GLN A 152 -7.05 13.75 -35.93
N ALA A 153 -5.97 13.26 -35.33
CA ALA A 153 -5.65 13.51 -33.93
C ALA A 153 -5.29 14.99 -33.69
N ILE A 154 -4.46 15.58 -34.56
CA ILE A 154 -4.12 17.01 -34.52
C ILE A 154 -5.38 17.86 -34.72
N ALA A 155 -6.24 17.53 -35.69
CA ALA A 155 -7.50 18.23 -35.91
C ALA A 155 -8.43 18.16 -34.68
N ALA A 156 -8.41 17.03 -33.95
CA ALA A 156 -9.13 16.86 -32.69
C ALA A 156 -8.54 17.67 -31.51
N GLY A 157 -7.37 18.29 -31.67
CA GLY A 157 -6.71 19.09 -30.64
C GLY A 157 -5.80 18.29 -29.72
N ILE A 158 -5.36 17.11 -30.14
CA ILE A 158 -4.48 16.22 -29.38
C ILE A 158 -3.02 16.56 -29.74
N ASN A 159 -2.14 16.66 -28.74
CA ASN A 159 -0.71 16.76 -29.00
C ASN A 159 -0.17 15.40 -29.46
N VAL A 160 0.61 15.38 -30.55
CA VAL A 160 1.08 14.11 -31.15
C VAL A 160 2.60 14.04 -31.20
N ASN A 161 3.16 12.98 -30.66
CA ASN A 161 4.54 12.56 -30.93
C ASN A 161 4.52 11.56 -32.10
N VAL A 162 4.90 12.00 -33.28
CA VAL A 162 4.96 11.11 -34.44
C VAL A 162 6.22 10.26 -34.36
N THR A 163 6.12 8.93 -34.47
CA THR A 163 7.25 8.00 -34.29
C THR A 163 7.53 7.11 -35.49
N LEU A 164 8.66 6.38 -35.48
CA LEU A 164 9.10 5.48 -36.56
C LEU A 164 9.30 6.18 -37.91
N ILE A 165 9.84 7.41 -37.88
CA ILE A 165 10.22 8.13 -39.10
C ILE A 165 11.67 7.77 -39.44
N PHE A 166 11.89 7.16 -40.61
CA PHE A 166 13.23 6.77 -41.10
C PHE A 166 13.61 7.46 -42.41
N SER A 167 12.63 7.78 -43.26
CA SER A 167 12.88 8.34 -44.59
C SER A 167 12.53 9.84 -44.67
N LEU A 168 13.23 10.55 -45.55
CA LEU A 168 12.95 11.95 -45.85
C LEU A 168 11.54 12.14 -46.43
N GLN A 169 11.12 11.21 -47.30
CA GLN A 169 9.79 11.23 -47.90
C GLN A 169 8.71 11.11 -46.82
N ARG A 170 8.84 10.12 -45.91
CA ARG A 170 7.89 9.96 -44.82
C ARG A 170 7.85 11.18 -43.93
N TYR A 171 9.00 11.80 -43.67
CA TYR A 171 9.03 13.00 -42.85
C TYR A 171 8.26 14.18 -43.50
N VAL A 172 8.35 14.34 -44.82
CA VAL A 172 7.54 15.33 -45.56
C VAL A 172 6.04 15.04 -45.42
N GLU A 173 5.62 13.79 -45.53
CA GLU A 173 4.23 13.39 -45.35
C GLU A 173 3.73 13.65 -43.92
N VAL A 174 4.58 13.44 -42.91
CA VAL A 174 4.28 13.75 -41.50
C VAL A 174 4.06 15.25 -41.30
N MET A 175 4.95 16.09 -41.83
CA MET A 175 4.82 17.54 -41.72
C MET A 175 3.55 18.02 -42.46
N ASP A 176 3.26 17.47 -43.63
CA ASP A 176 2.05 17.80 -44.38
C ASP A 176 0.77 17.41 -43.61
N ALA A 177 0.72 16.21 -43.01
CA ALA A 177 -0.41 15.77 -42.19
C ALA A 177 -0.61 16.66 -40.95
N PHE A 178 0.47 17.10 -40.31
CA PHE A 178 0.40 18.07 -39.21
C PHE A 178 -0.22 19.40 -39.67
N LEU A 179 0.28 19.97 -40.76
CA LEU A 179 -0.26 21.23 -41.30
C LEU A 179 -1.73 21.10 -41.69
N ARG A 180 -2.12 20.00 -42.36
CA ARG A 180 -3.53 19.74 -42.70
C ARG A 180 -4.41 19.62 -41.47
N GLY A 181 -3.94 18.98 -40.40
CA GLY A 181 -4.70 18.86 -39.16
C GLY A 181 -4.96 20.22 -38.50
N LEU A 182 -3.96 21.10 -38.49
CA LEU A 182 -4.12 22.48 -38.01
C LEU A 182 -5.08 23.28 -38.90
N GLU A 183 -4.95 23.16 -40.22
CA GLU A 183 -5.82 23.82 -41.21
C GLU A 183 -7.27 23.39 -41.05
N GLU A 184 -7.51 22.09 -40.92
CA GLU A 184 -8.84 21.51 -40.68
C GLU A 184 -9.46 22.05 -39.39
N ARG A 185 -8.68 22.12 -38.31
CA ARG A 185 -9.16 22.66 -37.04
C ARG A 185 -9.50 24.15 -37.11
N VAL A 186 -8.66 24.94 -37.79
CA VAL A 186 -8.92 26.36 -38.05
C VAL A 186 -10.16 26.56 -38.92
N ALA A 187 -10.37 25.70 -39.92
CA ALA A 187 -11.56 25.76 -40.76
C ALA A 187 -12.85 25.49 -39.97
N HIS A 188 -12.77 24.71 -38.89
CA HIS A 188 -13.86 24.51 -37.92
C HIS A 188 -13.96 25.60 -36.84
N GLY A 189 -13.17 26.68 -36.94
CA GLY A 189 -13.20 27.80 -35.98
C GLY A 189 -12.62 27.48 -34.60
N GLN A 190 -11.84 26.41 -34.48
CA GLN A 190 -11.24 25.96 -33.22
C GLN A 190 -9.80 26.49 -33.07
N SER A 191 -9.38 26.78 -31.83
CA SER A 191 -8.02 27.27 -31.54
C SER A 191 -6.96 26.19 -31.78
N ILE A 192 -5.78 26.62 -32.24
CA ILE A 192 -4.57 25.81 -32.45
C ILE A 192 -3.41 26.22 -31.50
N ASP A 193 -3.65 27.13 -30.56
CA ASP A 193 -2.60 27.77 -29.73
C ASP A 193 -1.88 26.81 -28.79
N SER A 194 -2.57 25.74 -28.39
CA SER A 194 -2.08 24.75 -27.43
C SER A 194 -1.60 23.45 -28.08
N ILE A 195 -1.72 23.32 -29.42
CA ILE A 195 -1.42 22.07 -30.12
C ILE A 195 0.08 22.01 -30.40
N ALA A 196 0.73 21.01 -29.80
CA ALA A 196 2.14 20.71 -30.03
C ALA A 196 2.31 19.35 -30.71
N SER A 197 3.36 19.25 -31.51
CA SER A 197 3.77 17.98 -32.09
C SER A 197 5.28 17.92 -32.21
N VAL A 198 5.82 16.71 -32.08
CA VAL A 198 7.21 16.39 -32.39
C VAL A 198 7.26 15.27 -33.42
N ALA A 199 8.28 15.27 -34.27
CA ALA A 199 8.49 14.25 -35.29
C ALA A 199 9.76 13.45 -34.98
N SER A 200 9.59 12.29 -34.35
CA SER A 200 10.66 11.39 -33.91
C SER A 200 11.32 10.67 -35.09
N PHE A 201 12.37 11.28 -35.62
CA PHE A 201 13.24 10.77 -36.68
C PHE A 201 14.35 9.89 -36.09
N PHE A 202 14.39 8.62 -36.49
CA PHE A 202 15.28 7.62 -35.92
C PHE A 202 16.66 7.67 -36.56
N VAL A 203 17.70 7.66 -35.72
CA VAL A 203 19.08 7.88 -36.15
C VAL A 203 19.87 6.57 -36.17
N SER A 204 20.26 6.02 -35.01
CA SER A 204 21.26 4.93 -34.96
C SER A 204 20.88 3.67 -35.73
N ARG A 205 19.58 3.41 -35.91
CA ARG A 205 19.09 2.23 -36.65
C ARG A 205 19.46 2.29 -38.14
N ILE A 206 19.54 3.49 -38.71
CA ILE A 206 19.97 3.72 -40.09
C ILE A 206 21.42 3.28 -40.23
N ASP A 207 22.33 3.80 -39.40
CA ASP A 207 23.75 3.43 -39.46
C ASP A 207 23.97 1.95 -39.17
N THR A 208 23.30 1.36 -38.17
CA THR A 208 23.41 -0.10 -37.92
C THR A 208 23.12 -0.93 -39.17
N LYS A 209 22.10 -0.54 -39.95
CA LYS A 209 21.69 -1.31 -41.13
C LYS A 209 22.54 -1.00 -42.35
N VAL A 210 22.89 0.27 -42.57
CA VAL A 210 23.76 0.69 -43.67
C VAL A 210 25.19 0.19 -43.47
N ASP A 211 25.75 0.33 -42.27
CA ASP A 211 27.10 -0.16 -41.95
C ASP A 211 27.18 -1.68 -42.12
N GLY A 212 26.12 -2.43 -41.76
CA GLY A 212 26.05 -3.86 -42.00
C GLY A 212 26.02 -4.24 -43.49
N ARG A 213 25.49 -3.37 -44.37
CA ARG A 213 25.56 -3.54 -45.84
C ARG A 213 26.93 -3.12 -46.37
N LEU A 214 27.50 -2.01 -45.89
CA LEU A 214 28.84 -1.54 -46.24
C LEU A 214 29.92 -2.56 -45.87
N GLU A 215 29.77 -3.24 -44.73
CA GLU A 215 30.72 -4.27 -44.28
C GLU A 215 30.85 -5.40 -45.30
N LYS A 216 29.73 -5.82 -45.92
CA LYS A 216 29.76 -6.83 -46.98
C LYS A 216 30.53 -6.36 -48.21
N VAL A 217 30.45 -5.06 -48.55
CA VAL A 217 31.21 -4.46 -49.66
C VAL A 217 32.70 -4.39 -49.33
N ILE A 218 33.04 -4.07 -48.08
CA ILE A 218 34.43 -3.99 -47.59
C ILE A 218 35.08 -5.38 -47.59
N GLN A 219 34.36 -6.40 -47.09
CA GLN A 219 34.83 -7.78 -47.04
C GLN A 219 34.98 -8.45 -48.41
N ALA A 220 34.32 -7.91 -49.44
CA ALA A 220 34.51 -8.38 -50.82
C ALA A 220 35.86 -7.95 -51.43
N GLU A 221 36.68 -7.16 -50.70
CA GLU A 221 38.04 -6.71 -51.06
C GLU A 221 38.18 -6.11 -52.49
N GLY A 222 37.10 -5.52 -53.01
CA GLY A 222 37.05 -4.89 -54.33
C GLY A 222 37.50 -3.42 -54.34
N THR A 223 37.50 -2.80 -55.53
CA THR A 223 37.86 -1.37 -55.71
C THR A 223 36.96 -0.40 -54.96
N ALA A 224 35.75 -0.83 -54.56
CA ALA A 224 34.82 -0.04 -53.77
C ALA A 224 35.11 -0.06 -52.25
N ALA A 225 35.98 -0.95 -51.75
CA ALA A 225 36.18 -1.15 -50.31
C ALA A 225 36.70 0.11 -49.56
N PRO A 226 37.67 0.89 -50.08
CA PRO A 226 38.11 2.12 -49.39
C PRO A 226 37.00 3.18 -49.32
N GLN A 227 36.20 3.30 -50.38
CA GLN A 227 35.09 4.26 -50.41
C GLN A 227 33.97 3.81 -49.46
N ALA A 228 33.63 2.52 -49.42
CA ALA A 228 32.66 1.96 -48.48
C ALA A 228 33.09 2.15 -47.02
N ALA A 229 34.37 1.94 -46.70
CA ALA A 229 34.91 2.19 -45.36
C ALA A 229 34.77 3.66 -44.94
N SER A 230 34.94 4.60 -45.89
CA SER A 230 34.78 6.03 -45.63
C SER A 230 33.34 6.49 -45.39
N LEU A 231 32.34 5.64 -45.68
CA LEU A 231 30.91 5.93 -45.52
C LEU A 231 30.30 5.39 -44.21
N ARG A 232 31.06 4.58 -43.45
CA ARG A 232 30.61 4.05 -42.15
C ARG A 232 30.19 5.17 -41.20
N GLY A 233 29.03 5.01 -40.55
CA GLY A 233 28.51 5.95 -39.56
C GLY A 233 28.09 7.32 -40.12
N LYS A 234 27.96 7.47 -41.44
CA LYS A 234 27.56 8.74 -42.09
C LYS A 234 26.10 8.78 -42.51
N ALA A 235 25.45 7.64 -42.72
CA ALA A 235 24.14 7.59 -43.36
C ALA A 235 23.04 8.19 -42.47
N ALA A 236 23.07 7.91 -41.17
CA ALA A 236 22.08 8.44 -40.22
C ALA A 236 22.24 9.95 -40.04
N ILE A 237 23.47 10.44 -39.87
CA ILE A 237 23.76 11.87 -39.74
C ILE A 237 23.37 12.59 -41.04
N ALA A 238 23.75 12.07 -42.20
CA ALA A 238 23.37 12.64 -43.49
C ALA A 238 21.84 12.72 -43.64
N SER A 239 21.12 11.66 -43.28
CA SER A 239 19.65 11.61 -43.34
C SER A 239 19.02 12.63 -42.39
N ALA A 240 19.47 12.71 -41.14
CA ALA A 240 18.95 13.66 -40.15
C ALA A 240 19.23 15.13 -40.53
N ARG A 241 20.42 15.43 -41.08
CA ARG A 241 20.74 16.78 -41.58
C ARG A 241 19.85 17.20 -42.74
N LEU A 242 19.61 16.30 -43.69
CA LEU A 242 18.70 16.57 -44.80
C LEU A 242 17.24 16.65 -44.34
N ALA A 243 16.85 15.89 -43.32
CA ALA A 243 15.54 16.01 -42.67
C ALA A 243 15.36 17.41 -42.06
N TYR A 244 16.37 17.92 -41.35
CA TYR A 244 16.34 19.28 -40.79
C TYR A 244 16.24 20.36 -41.88
N ALA A 245 16.97 20.19 -43.00
CA ALA A 245 16.83 21.11 -44.14
C ALA A 245 15.40 21.12 -44.73
N LYS A 246 14.74 19.96 -44.79
CA LYS A 246 13.33 19.86 -45.21
C LYS A 246 12.37 20.49 -44.20
N PHE A 247 12.66 20.33 -42.92
CA PHE A 247 11.93 21.02 -41.85
C PHE A 247 11.99 22.55 -42.02
N GLN A 248 13.18 23.11 -42.23
CA GLN A 248 13.35 24.55 -42.45
C GLN A 248 12.60 25.03 -43.71
N GLU A 249 12.63 24.24 -44.79
CA GLU A 249 11.88 24.54 -46.02
C GLU A 249 10.37 24.62 -45.78
N ILE A 250 9.78 23.62 -45.10
CA ILE A 250 8.33 23.55 -44.91
C ILE A 250 7.84 24.55 -43.86
N PHE A 251 8.53 24.67 -42.72
CA PHE A 251 8.14 25.62 -41.66
C PHE A 251 8.58 27.06 -41.94
N GLY A 252 9.39 27.28 -42.98
CA GLY A 252 9.64 28.60 -43.57
C GLY A 252 8.60 29.02 -44.63
N SER A 253 7.68 28.13 -45.03
CA SER A 253 6.72 28.39 -46.11
C SER A 253 5.58 29.35 -45.72
N ASP A 254 5.02 30.05 -46.69
CA ASP A 254 3.84 30.91 -46.53
C ASP A 254 2.64 30.16 -45.91
N ARG A 255 2.52 28.86 -46.19
CA ARG A 255 1.47 28.00 -45.64
C ARG A 255 1.56 27.96 -44.12
N PHE A 256 2.74 27.72 -43.56
CA PHE A 256 2.91 27.69 -42.11
C PHE A 256 2.89 29.09 -41.49
N VAL A 257 3.44 30.11 -42.15
CA VAL A 257 3.39 31.50 -41.65
C VAL A 257 1.94 31.94 -41.38
N LYS A 258 0.98 31.56 -42.23
CA LYS A 258 -0.46 31.82 -42.02
C LYS A 258 -1.04 31.09 -40.80
N LEU A 259 -0.60 29.86 -40.53
CA LEU A 259 -1.01 29.11 -39.34
C LEU A 259 -0.37 29.66 -38.07
N LYS A 260 0.91 30.03 -38.12
CA LYS A 260 1.64 30.65 -37.01
C LYS A 260 1.02 31.98 -36.60
N ALA A 261 0.56 32.79 -37.55
CA ALA A 261 -0.18 34.03 -37.27
C ALA A 261 -1.52 33.79 -36.55
N LYS A 262 -2.06 32.56 -36.62
CA LYS A 262 -3.26 32.10 -35.88
C LYS A 262 -2.91 31.29 -34.64
N GLY A 263 -1.66 31.37 -34.17
CA GLY A 263 -1.16 30.70 -32.97
C GLY A 263 -0.63 29.28 -33.17
N GLY A 264 -0.53 28.80 -34.41
CA GLY A 264 0.03 27.49 -34.73
C GLY A 264 1.50 27.34 -34.30
N ARG A 265 1.81 26.25 -33.61
CA ARG A 265 3.17 25.91 -33.19
C ARG A 265 3.91 25.12 -34.27
N THR A 266 5.24 25.26 -34.30
CA THR A 266 6.11 24.47 -35.16
C THR A 266 6.15 23.02 -34.68
N GLN A 267 6.02 22.04 -35.58
CA GLN A 267 6.30 20.64 -35.24
C GLN A 267 7.81 20.44 -35.18
N ARG A 268 8.36 20.28 -33.96
CA ARG A 268 9.81 20.18 -33.77
C ARG A 268 10.34 18.83 -34.27
N PRO A 269 11.45 18.78 -35.03
CA PRO A 269 12.17 17.52 -35.26
C PRO A 269 12.63 16.96 -33.91
N LEU A 270 12.43 15.66 -33.70
CA LEU A 270 12.92 14.93 -32.52
C LEU A 270 13.88 13.83 -32.97
N TRP A 271 15.12 13.88 -32.54
CA TRP A 271 16.10 12.84 -32.84
C TRP A 271 15.93 11.68 -31.86
N ALA A 272 15.53 10.52 -32.38
CA ALA A 272 15.27 9.31 -31.61
C ALA A 272 16.30 8.21 -31.91
N SER A 273 16.45 7.27 -30.97
CA SER A 273 17.47 6.22 -31.06
C SER A 273 18.88 6.81 -31.23
N THR A 274 19.28 7.71 -30.34
CA THR A 274 20.53 8.49 -30.43
C THR A 274 21.69 7.95 -29.57
N SER A 275 21.56 6.73 -29.04
CA SER A 275 22.72 5.98 -28.53
C SER A 275 23.50 5.32 -29.67
N THR A 276 24.82 5.44 -29.70
CA THR A 276 25.64 4.62 -30.61
C THR A 276 25.43 3.12 -30.36
N LYS A 277 25.50 2.34 -31.44
CA LYS A 277 25.52 0.87 -31.41
C LYS A 277 26.89 0.29 -31.79
N ASN A 278 27.81 1.16 -32.20
CA ASN A 278 29.18 0.81 -32.55
C ASN A 278 30.14 1.41 -31.49
N PRO A 279 30.92 0.59 -30.78
CA PRO A 279 31.87 1.08 -29.77
C PRO A 279 33.02 1.91 -30.36
N ASP A 280 33.26 1.84 -31.67
CA ASP A 280 34.28 2.65 -32.35
C ASP A 280 33.83 4.11 -32.57
N TYR A 281 32.53 4.39 -32.42
CA TYR A 281 32.00 5.75 -32.52
C TYR A 281 31.96 6.39 -31.14
N ARG A 282 32.09 7.72 -31.08
CA ARG A 282 31.81 8.45 -29.84
C ARG A 282 30.41 8.11 -29.36
N ASP A 283 30.27 7.82 -28.07
CA ASP A 283 29.00 7.47 -27.42
C ASP A 283 27.97 8.62 -27.40
N VAL A 284 28.43 9.84 -27.62
CA VAL A 284 27.62 11.07 -27.78
C VAL A 284 27.49 11.56 -29.23
N ILE A 285 28.00 10.82 -30.23
CA ILE A 285 28.09 11.28 -31.63
C ILE A 285 26.78 11.83 -32.19
N TYR A 286 25.67 11.11 -32.00
CA TYR A 286 24.37 11.52 -32.54
C TYR A 286 23.75 12.67 -31.77
N VAL A 287 24.17 12.93 -30.53
CA VAL A 287 23.74 14.14 -29.83
C VAL A 287 24.48 15.34 -30.43
N GLU A 288 25.82 15.27 -30.48
CA GLU A 288 26.68 16.36 -30.94
C GLU A 288 26.46 16.74 -32.41
N GLU A 289 26.29 15.76 -33.30
CA GLU A 289 26.19 15.99 -34.75
C GLU A 289 24.82 16.51 -35.20
N LEU A 290 23.83 16.50 -34.30
CA LEU A 290 22.43 16.82 -34.57
C LEU A 290 21.88 18.01 -33.77
N ILE A 291 22.74 18.78 -33.09
CA ILE A 291 22.32 19.97 -32.34
C ILE A 291 21.86 21.06 -33.32
N ALA A 292 20.65 21.58 -33.08
CA ALA A 292 20.02 22.57 -33.92
C ALA A 292 18.92 23.36 -33.20
N PRO A 293 18.63 24.61 -33.60
CA PRO A 293 17.46 25.35 -33.13
C PRO A 293 16.15 24.62 -33.41
N ASP A 294 15.18 24.78 -32.50
CA ASP A 294 13.83 24.21 -32.58
C ASP A 294 13.77 22.67 -32.67
N THR A 295 14.75 21.96 -32.09
CA THR A 295 14.79 20.49 -32.10
C THR A 295 14.68 19.87 -30.72
N VAL A 296 14.36 18.59 -30.67
CA VAL A 296 14.40 17.76 -29.46
C VAL A 296 15.36 16.60 -29.74
N ASN A 297 16.06 16.11 -28.72
CA ASN A 297 16.77 14.84 -28.78
C ASN A 297 16.31 13.99 -27.59
N THR A 298 15.72 12.81 -27.87
CA THR A 298 15.36 11.88 -26.79
C THR A 298 16.51 10.89 -26.60
N VAL A 299 17.12 10.95 -25.41
CA VAL A 299 18.35 10.22 -25.10
C VAL A 299 18.07 9.16 -24.03
N PRO A 300 18.62 7.94 -24.17
CA PRO A 300 18.54 6.94 -23.11
C PRO A 300 19.45 7.32 -21.94
N PRO A 301 19.26 6.71 -20.75
CA PRO A 301 19.95 7.12 -19.53
C PRO A 301 21.48 7.19 -19.65
N GLN A 302 22.09 6.19 -20.28
CA GLN A 302 23.53 6.14 -20.49
C GLN A 302 24.07 7.27 -21.38
N THR A 303 23.31 7.68 -22.40
CA THR A 303 23.72 8.77 -23.31
C THR A 303 23.57 10.13 -22.64
N LEU A 304 22.57 10.31 -21.78
CA LEU A 304 22.44 11.52 -20.95
C LEU A 304 23.66 11.66 -20.02
N VAL A 305 24.07 10.58 -19.36
CA VAL A 305 25.27 10.57 -18.49
C VAL A 305 26.54 10.88 -19.29
N ALA A 306 26.75 10.23 -20.43
CA ALA A 306 27.92 10.48 -21.28
C ALA A 306 27.99 11.94 -21.76
N PHE A 307 26.85 12.50 -22.19
CA PHE A 307 26.81 13.89 -22.64
C PHE A 307 27.12 14.89 -21.52
N LYS A 308 26.65 14.64 -20.29
CA LYS A 308 26.98 15.46 -19.11
C LYS A 308 28.48 15.45 -18.79
N ASP A 309 29.14 14.32 -19.02
CA ASP A 309 30.57 14.14 -18.78
C ASP A 309 31.41 14.88 -19.85
N HIS A 310 31.25 14.51 -21.11
CA HIS A 310 32.17 14.91 -22.18
C HIS A 310 31.51 15.36 -23.50
N GLY A 311 30.20 15.68 -23.49
CA GLY A 311 29.50 16.16 -24.68
C GLY A 311 29.88 17.59 -25.10
N GLU A 312 29.92 17.86 -26.39
CA GLU A 312 30.21 19.18 -26.95
C GLU A 312 28.97 19.82 -27.58
N SER A 313 28.74 21.10 -27.29
CA SER A 313 27.56 21.84 -27.77
C SER A 313 27.95 22.84 -28.86
N ALA A 314 27.59 22.54 -30.10
CA ALA A 314 27.69 23.46 -31.23
C ALA A 314 26.60 23.13 -32.25
N VAL A 315 26.07 24.13 -32.96
CA VAL A 315 25.16 23.86 -34.09
C VAL A 315 25.95 23.16 -35.20
N THR A 316 25.61 21.92 -35.48
CA THR A 316 26.32 21.02 -36.40
C THR A 316 25.42 20.50 -37.50
N ILE A 317 24.10 20.50 -37.31
CA ILE A 317 23.14 19.93 -38.26
C ILE A 317 23.23 20.55 -39.67
N GLU A 318 23.68 21.79 -39.78
CA GLU A 318 23.76 22.53 -41.05
C GLU A 318 25.12 22.36 -41.76
N LYS A 319 26.09 21.69 -41.13
CA LYS A 319 27.43 21.54 -41.68
C LYS A 319 27.43 20.55 -42.85
N ASP A 320 28.12 20.93 -43.93
CA ASP A 320 28.43 20.07 -45.09
C ASP A 320 27.22 19.35 -45.73
N LEU A 321 26.11 20.06 -45.94
CA LEU A 321 24.93 19.47 -46.59
C LEU A 321 25.22 18.92 -47.99
N ALA A 322 26.18 19.52 -48.73
CA ALA A 322 26.60 19.02 -50.03
C ALA A 322 27.31 17.67 -49.92
N GLY A 323 28.25 17.53 -48.97
CA GLY A 323 28.90 16.26 -48.66
C GLY A 323 27.92 15.20 -48.16
N MET A 324 26.92 15.57 -47.36
CA MET A 324 25.87 14.64 -46.91
C MET A 324 25.05 14.09 -48.09
N ARG A 325 24.65 14.95 -49.05
CA ARG A 325 23.96 14.49 -50.28
C ARG A 325 24.85 13.57 -51.11
N LYS A 326 26.14 13.92 -51.23
CA LYS A 326 27.11 13.07 -51.92
C LYS A 326 27.26 11.72 -51.24
N ALA A 327 27.33 11.66 -49.91
CA ALA A 327 27.45 10.41 -49.17
C ALA A 327 26.26 9.47 -49.44
N LEU A 328 25.02 9.99 -49.44
CA LEU A 328 23.85 9.19 -49.80
C LEU A 328 23.87 8.76 -51.27
N ALA A 329 24.28 9.64 -52.20
CA ALA A 329 24.43 9.28 -53.61
C ALA A 329 25.53 8.23 -53.85
N ASP A 330 26.63 8.29 -53.09
CA ASP A 330 27.69 7.29 -53.14
C ASP A 330 27.19 5.92 -52.62
N LEU A 331 26.33 5.89 -51.59
CA LEU A 331 25.66 4.66 -51.13
C LEU A 331 24.77 4.05 -52.23
N GLU A 332 23.96 4.88 -52.89
CA GLU A 332 23.11 4.47 -54.02
C GLU A 332 23.95 3.90 -55.17
N ALA A 333 25.06 4.54 -55.51
CA ALA A 333 26.00 4.06 -56.54
C ALA A 333 26.65 2.72 -56.20
N MET A 334 26.70 2.35 -54.91
CA MET A 334 27.17 1.04 -54.43
C MET A 334 26.04 0.00 -54.30
N GLY A 335 24.82 0.32 -54.74
CA GLY A 335 23.66 -0.56 -54.62
C GLY A 335 23.05 -0.63 -53.21
N ILE A 336 23.40 0.31 -52.33
CA ILE A 336 22.78 0.46 -51.01
C ILE A 336 21.68 1.53 -51.14
N HIS A 337 20.50 1.09 -51.57
CA HIS A 337 19.35 1.96 -51.77
C HIS A 337 18.72 2.39 -50.44
N MET A 338 18.72 3.69 -50.17
CA MET A 338 18.23 4.24 -48.90
C MET A 338 16.72 4.05 -48.73
N GLU A 339 15.94 4.14 -49.81
CA GLU A 339 14.49 3.88 -49.80
C GLU A 339 14.20 2.47 -49.26
N GLN A 340 14.86 1.46 -49.84
CA GLN A 340 14.75 0.07 -49.38
C GLN A 340 15.19 -0.09 -47.92
N VAL A 341 16.31 0.52 -47.52
CA VAL A 341 16.77 0.48 -46.12
C VAL A 341 15.70 1.04 -45.19
N THR A 342 15.13 2.19 -45.53
CA THR A 342 14.15 2.86 -44.66
C THR A 342 12.79 2.17 -44.62
N ASP A 343 12.35 1.55 -45.71
CA ASP A 343 11.13 0.74 -45.75
C ASP A 343 11.28 -0.50 -44.85
N GLU A 344 12.39 -1.23 -44.98
CA GLU A 344 12.66 -2.37 -44.11
C GLU A 344 12.76 -1.95 -42.64
N LEU A 345 13.33 -0.78 -42.34
CA LEU A 345 13.40 -0.25 -40.96
C LEU A 345 12.03 0.15 -40.40
N GLU A 346 11.11 0.67 -41.23
CA GLU A 346 9.73 0.95 -40.84
C GLU A 346 9.02 -0.36 -40.45
N GLU A 347 9.09 -1.37 -41.32
CA GLU A 347 8.48 -2.70 -41.08
C GLU A 347 9.07 -3.39 -39.84
N GLU A 348 10.39 -3.45 -39.74
CA GLU A 348 11.08 -4.00 -38.57
C GLU A 348 10.77 -3.20 -37.30
N GLY A 349 10.63 -1.88 -37.42
CA GLY A 349 10.24 -0.98 -36.33
C GLY A 349 8.88 -1.33 -35.76
N VAL A 350 7.85 -1.39 -36.61
CA VAL A 350 6.48 -1.77 -36.23
C VAL A 350 6.45 -3.18 -35.63
N LYS A 351 7.15 -4.13 -36.26
CA LYS A 351 7.24 -5.50 -35.74
C LYS A 351 7.91 -5.54 -34.37
N SER A 352 9.04 -4.87 -34.20
CA SER A 352 9.80 -4.87 -32.94
C SER A 352 8.98 -4.31 -31.77
N PHE A 353 8.14 -3.29 -32.01
CA PHE A 353 7.27 -2.72 -30.99
C PHE A 353 6.09 -3.64 -30.67
N SER A 354 5.51 -4.30 -31.68
CA SER A 354 4.45 -5.29 -31.50
C SER A 354 4.95 -6.53 -30.73
N ASP A 355 6.14 -7.03 -31.06
CA ASP A 355 6.78 -8.14 -30.34
C ASP A 355 7.09 -7.74 -28.89
N ALA A 356 7.62 -6.52 -28.66
CA ALA A 356 7.88 -6.01 -27.32
C ALA A 356 6.59 -5.87 -26.49
N PHE A 357 5.50 -5.44 -27.10
CA PHE A 357 4.20 -5.35 -26.46
C PHE A 357 3.61 -6.74 -26.13
N THR A 358 3.75 -7.70 -27.05
CA THR A 358 3.41 -9.12 -26.78
C THR A 358 4.17 -9.65 -25.56
N GLY A 359 5.49 -9.43 -25.51
CA GLY A 359 6.34 -9.86 -24.40
C GLY A 359 5.99 -9.16 -23.08
N LEU A 360 5.64 -7.87 -23.13
CA LEU A 360 5.15 -7.11 -21.99
C LEU A 360 3.85 -7.69 -21.43
N LEU A 361 2.85 -7.92 -22.28
CA LEU A 361 1.57 -8.48 -21.85
C LEU A 361 1.75 -9.89 -21.29
N LYS A 362 2.61 -10.72 -21.88
CA LYS A 362 2.97 -12.02 -21.33
C LYS A 362 3.59 -11.90 -19.94
N THR A 363 4.52 -10.97 -19.74
CA THR A 363 5.16 -10.74 -18.44
C THR A 363 4.12 -10.36 -17.37
N ILE A 364 3.20 -9.45 -17.71
CA ILE A 364 2.11 -9.07 -16.81
C ILE A 364 1.20 -10.28 -16.54
N ASP A 365 0.90 -11.09 -17.56
CA ASP A 365 0.04 -12.26 -17.41
C ASP A 365 0.65 -13.36 -16.53
N ASP A 366 1.96 -13.62 -16.67
CA ASP A 366 2.70 -14.55 -15.81
C ASP A 366 2.62 -14.09 -14.34
N ARG A 367 2.84 -12.79 -14.10
CA ARG A 367 2.75 -12.18 -12.75
C ARG A 367 1.33 -12.18 -12.20
N ARG A 368 0.34 -11.87 -13.04
CA ARG A 368 -1.09 -11.93 -12.72
C ARG A 368 -1.49 -13.34 -12.30
N THR A 369 -1.07 -14.34 -13.06
CA THR A 369 -1.35 -15.75 -12.79
C THR A 369 -0.73 -16.20 -11.46
N ALA A 370 0.51 -15.78 -11.18
CA ALA A 370 1.16 -16.03 -9.89
C ALA A 370 0.37 -15.40 -8.72
N CYS A 371 -0.12 -14.17 -8.87
CA CYS A 371 -0.94 -13.53 -7.83
C CYS A 371 -2.30 -14.23 -7.64
N LEU A 372 -2.94 -14.67 -8.73
CA LEU A 372 -4.21 -15.38 -8.69
C LEU A 372 -4.10 -16.75 -7.99
N ALA A 373 -2.97 -17.44 -8.16
CA ALA A 373 -2.72 -18.70 -7.48
C ALA A 373 -2.82 -18.58 -5.94
N GLU A 374 -2.51 -17.40 -5.38
CA GLU A 374 -2.64 -17.14 -3.94
C GLU A 374 -4.07 -17.24 -3.41
N LEU A 375 -5.06 -16.98 -4.27
CA LEU A 375 -6.49 -17.07 -3.93
C LEU A 375 -7.02 -18.51 -3.93
N GLY A 376 -6.26 -19.47 -4.47
CA GLY A 376 -6.68 -20.86 -4.60
C GLY A 376 -8.03 -21.00 -5.33
N ASP A 377 -8.99 -21.65 -4.68
CA ASP A 377 -10.34 -21.90 -5.20
C ASP A 377 -11.29 -20.69 -5.13
N LEU A 378 -10.83 -19.54 -4.62
CA LEU A 378 -11.65 -18.34 -4.46
C LEU A 378 -11.62 -17.39 -5.67
N GLN A 379 -10.71 -17.58 -6.64
CA GLN A 379 -10.43 -16.63 -7.73
C GLN A 379 -11.69 -16.04 -8.41
N GLU A 380 -12.57 -16.89 -8.91
CA GLU A 380 -13.79 -16.46 -9.62
C GLU A 380 -14.81 -15.77 -8.69
N LYS A 381 -14.89 -16.19 -7.42
CA LYS A 381 -15.77 -15.57 -6.43
C LYS A 381 -15.28 -14.17 -6.08
N ILE A 382 -13.97 -13.99 -5.91
CA ILE A 382 -13.36 -12.68 -5.62
C ILE A 382 -13.54 -11.72 -6.80
N ALA A 383 -13.26 -12.16 -8.03
CA ALA A 383 -13.44 -11.31 -9.21
C ALA A 383 -14.89 -10.81 -9.33
N ARG A 384 -15.88 -11.70 -9.14
CA ARG A 384 -17.30 -11.32 -9.09
C ARG A 384 -17.62 -10.38 -7.93
N ARG A 385 -17.04 -10.62 -6.75
CA ARG A 385 -17.25 -9.75 -5.58
C ARG A 385 -16.73 -8.33 -5.83
N VAL A 386 -15.54 -8.18 -6.40
CA VAL A 386 -14.97 -6.87 -6.73
C VAL A 386 -15.81 -6.17 -7.79
N LYS A 387 -16.30 -6.90 -8.80
CA LYS A 387 -17.26 -6.36 -9.77
C LYS A 387 -18.53 -5.85 -9.08
N ASN A 388 -19.14 -6.63 -8.18
CA ASN A 388 -20.34 -6.20 -7.46
C ASN A 388 -20.09 -4.94 -6.61
N LEU A 389 -18.93 -4.84 -5.95
CA LEU A 389 -18.53 -3.65 -5.20
C LEU A 389 -18.31 -2.42 -6.11
N THR A 390 -17.88 -2.65 -7.35
CA THR A 390 -17.80 -1.61 -8.39
C THR A 390 -19.20 -1.15 -8.81
N ASP A 391 -20.11 -2.10 -9.09
CA ASP A 391 -21.47 -1.83 -9.56
C ASP A 391 -22.30 -1.03 -8.54
N ILE A 392 -22.06 -1.23 -7.23
CA ILE A 392 -22.72 -0.45 -6.15
C ILE A 392 -21.92 0.79 -5.71
N ASP A 393 -20.81 1.09 -6.37
CA ASP A 393 -19.93 2.22 -6.08
C ASP A 393 -19.48 2.28 -4.61
N ALA A 394 -19.04 1.12 -4.10
CA ALA A 394 -18.68 0.94 -2.69
C ALA A 394 -17.57 1.90 -2.25
N ALA A 395 -16.63 2.24 -3.14
CA ALA A 395 -15.55 3.18 -2.85
C ALA A 395 -16.10 4.60 -2.59
N ARG A 396 -17.01 5.11 -3.43
CA ARG A 396 -17.67 6.39 -3.17
C ARG A 396 -18.53 6.35 -1.92
N ARG A 397 -19.33 5.29 -1.73
CA ARG A 397 -20.20 5.12 -0.55
C ARG A 397 -19.41 5.00 0.76
N LEU A 398 -18.19 4.48 0.74
CA LEU A 398 -17.30 4.51 1.90
C LEU A 398 -16.76 5.92 2.16
N TRP A 399 -16.24 6.60 1.12
CA TRP A 399 -15.63 7.93 1.24
C TRP A 399 -16.60 9.10 1.45
N GLN A 400 -17.82 8.94 0.97
CA GLN A 400 -18.99 9.77 1.25
C GLN A 400 -19.93 8.87 2.05
N PRO A 401 -19.69 8.74 3.38
CA PRO A 401 -20.22 7.64 4.17
C PRO A 401 -21.73 7.46 3.99
N ASP A 402 -22.09 6.39 3.30
CA ASP A 402 -23.46 5.93 3.12
C ASP A 402 -23.64 4.67 3.97
N PRO A 403 -24.33 4.78 5.13
CA PRO A 403 -24.39 3.70 6.08
C PRO A 403 -25.24 2.51 5.60
N THR A 404 -26.06 2.69 4.55
CA THR A 404 -26.78 1.58 3.86
C THR A 404 -25.83 0.61 3.17
N LEU A 405 -24.52 0.90 3.13
CA LEU A 405 -23.50 -0.07 2.71
C LEU A 405 -23.37 -1.24 3.70
N TRP A 406 -23.71 -1.04 4.97
CA TRP A 406 -23.59 -2.05 6.02
C TRP A 406 -24.92 -2.52 6.60
N THR A 407 -25.89 -1.62 6.77
CA THR A 407 -27.13 -1.91 7.51
C THR A 407 -28.28 -1.01 7.08
N GLU A 408 -29.50 -1.56 7.15
CA GLU A 408 -30.75 -0.83 6.94
C GLU A 408 -31.35 -0.28 8.25
N ASP A 409 -30.75 -0.58 9.41
CA ASP A 409 -31.24 -0.10 10.72
C ASP A 409 -30.90 1.39 10.92
N PRO A 410 -31.88 2.30 11.06
CA PRO A 410 -31.62 3.74 11.22
C PRO A 410 -30.80 4.10 12.47
N ALA A 411 -30.88 3.30 13.55
CA ALA A 411 -30.12 3.55 14.77
C ALA A 411 -28.64 3.23 14.56
N GLU A 412 -28.34 2.09 13.94
CA GLU A 412 -26.97 1.72 13.55
C GLU A 412 -26.42 2.73 12.52
N GLN A 413 -27.21 3.13 11.53
CA GLN A 413 -26.79 4.11 10.52
C GLN A 413 -26.32 5.44 11.14
N LYS A 414 -27.03 5.93 12.17
CA LYS A 414 -26.63 7.14 12.90
C LYS A 414 -25.30 6.96 13.65
N GLU A 415 -25.08 5.79 14.24
CA GLU A 415 -23.82 5.46 14.93
C GLU A 415 -22.65 5.37 13.94
N ILE A 416 -22.85 4.74 12.77
CA ILE A 416 -21.84 4.62 11.71
C ILE A 416 -21.33 6.00 11.27
N LEU A 417 -22.24 6.94 11.01
CA LEU A 417 -21.88 8.30 10.58
C LEU A 417 -21.02 9.06 11.60
N GLN A 418 -21.05 8.64 12.87
CA GLN A 418 -20.23 9.19 13.95
C GLN A 418 -18.90 8.43 14.14
N ARG A 419 -18.56 7.45 13.30
CA ARG A 419 -17.37 6.59 13.49
C ARG A 419 -16.45 6.45 12.28
N VAL A 420 -16.74 7.19 11.21
CA VAL A 420 -16.05 7.13 9.91
C VAL A 420 -14.97 8.21 9.72
N GLY A 421 -14.64 8.97 10.77
CA GLY A 421 -13.63 10.05 10.71
C GLY A 421 -12.22 9.59 10.37
N TRP A 422 -11.94 8.29 10.47
CA TRP A 422 -10.61 7.68 10.26
C TRP A 422 -10.17 7.67 8.80
N LEU A 423 -11.09 7.76 7.83
CA LEU A 423 -10.79 7.75 6.40
C LEU A 423 -9.80 8.84 5.98
N ARG A 424 -9.78 9.97 6.71
CA ARG A 424 -8.83 11.07 6.49
C ARG A 424 -7.83 11.25 7.63
N ALA A 425 -7.66 10.23 8.49
CA ALA A 425 -6.72 10.28 9.61
C ALA A 425 -5.28 10.58 9.18
N PRO A 426 -4.73 10.00 8.09
CA PRO A 426 -3.37 10.33 7.64
C PRO A 426 -3.14 11.82 7.37
N GLU A 427 -4.14 12.53 6.86
CA GLU A 427 -4.08 13.96 6.58
C GLU A 427 -4.30 14.79 7.85
N LYS A 428 -5.42 14.53 8.55
CA LYS A 428 -5.84 15.32 9.72
C LYS A 428 -4.84 15.24 10.86
N SER A 429 -4.25 14.07 11.08
CA SER A 429 -3.34 13.84 12.19
C SER A 429 -1.99 14.54 12.05
N ARG A 430 -1.68 15.14 10.89
CA ARG A 430 -0.50 16.01 10.75
C ARG A 430 -0.51 17.17 11.74
N ALA A 431 -1.70 17.65 12.12
CA ALA A 431 -1.85 18.70 13.13
C ALA A 431 -1.34 18.30 14.53
N LEU A 432 -1.23 17.00 14.83
CA LEU A 432 -0.75 16.48 16.12
C LEU A 432 0.77 16.35 16.20
N ILE A 433 1.49 16.45 15.07
CA ILE A 433 2.95 16.24 15.01
C ILE A 433 3.68 17.23 15.92
N SER A 434 3.38 18.52 15.80
CA SER A 434 4.06 19.56 16.59
C SER A 434 3.80 19.39 18.09
N GLN A 435 2.58 18.99 18.48
CA GLN A 435 2.25 18.74 19.88
C GLN A 435 3.01 17.53 20.43
N ALA A 436 3.04 16.41 19.70
CA ALA A 436 3.76 15.21 20.11
C ALA A 436 5.29 15.44 20.22
N LYS A 437 5.89 16.14 19.24
CA LYS A 437 7.31 16.51 19.26
C LYS A 437 7.64 17.41 20.45
N ARG A 438 6.77 18.39 20.78
CA ARG A 438 6.93 19.24 21.96
C ARG A 438 6.90 18.43 23.26
N ILE A 439 5.90 17.57 23.45
CA ILE A 439 5.77 16.77 24.70
C ILE A 439 7.02 15.89 24.88
N LEU A 440 7.52 15.25 23.81
CA LEU A 440 8.76 14.48 23.90
C LEU A 440 9.95 15.36 24.30
N ALA A 441 10.13 16.52 23.66
CA ALA A 441 11.24 17.42 23.95
C ALA A 441 11.23 17.89 25.42
N ASP A 442 10.06 18.27 25.95
CA ASP A 442 9.87 18.65 27.35
C ASP A 442 10.26 17.47 28.28
N CYS A 443 9.77 16.27 27.99
CA CYS A 443 10.10 15.06 28.73
C CYS A 443 11.61 14.75 28.73
N GLN A 444 12.27 14.87 27.56
CA GLN A 444 13.71 14.65 27.41
C GLN A 444 14.54 15.70 28.17
N GLN A 445 14.08 16.95 28.21
CA GLN A 445 14.74 18.03 28.94
C GLN A 445 14.64 17.81 30.46
N GLU A 446 13.50 17.31 30.92
CA GLU A 446 13.22 17.08 32.34
C GLU A 446 13.70 15.71 32.87
N GLY A 447 14.31 14.88 32.00
CA GLY A 447 14.95 13.63 32.38
C GLY A 447 14.00 12.43 32.51
N TYR A 448 12.83 12.49 31.86
CA TYR A 448 11.96 11.32 31.70
C TYR A 448 12.61 10.32 30.75
N THR A 449 12.55 9.04 31.12
CA THR A 449 13.12 7.95 30.31
C THR A 449 12.13 6.84 30.03
N HIS A 450 11.01 6.79 30.75
CA HIS A 450 9.98 5.76 30.62
C HIS A 450 8.62 6.39 30.34
N ALA A 451 7.77 5.65 29.63
CA ALA A 451 6.36 5.93 29.56
C ALA A 451 5.56 4.68 29.94
N LEU A 452 4.53 4.82 30.77
CA LEU A 452 3.59 3.73 31.07
C LEU A 452 2.20 4.13 30.61
N LEU A 453 1.71 3.47 29.57
CA LEU A 453 0.35 3.67 29.08
C LEU A 453 -0.63 2.80 29.86
N LEU A 454 -1.66 3.45 30.40
CA LEU A 454 -2.79 2.87 31.13
C LEU A 454 -4.01 2.92 30.20
N GLY A 455 -4.40 1.79 29.60
CA GLY A 455 -5.41 1.78 28.54
C GLY A 455 -5.88 0.36 28.20
N MET A 456 -6.97 0.27 27.44
CA MET A 456 -7.56 -0.99 26.97
C MET A 456 -7.96 -0.92 25.50
N GLY A 457 -7.93 -2.07 24.82
CA GLY A 457 -8.38 -2.21 23.43
C GLY A 457 -7.64 -1.25 22.49
N GLY A 458 -8.38 -0.52 21.66
CA GLY A 458 -7.79 0.37 20.65
C GLY A 458 -6.93 1.49 21.24
N SER A 459 -7.11 1.81 22.52
CA SER A 459 -6.30 2.78 23.26
C SER A 459 -4.95 2.25 23.74
N SER A 460 -4.68 0.94 23.62
CA SER A 460 -3.43 0.29 24.07
C SER A 460 -2.76 -0.62 23.03
N LEU A 461 -3.53 -1.28 22.14
CA LEU A 461 -3.00 -2.27 21.19
C LEU A 461 -2.06 -1.64 20.16
N ALA A 462 -2.49 -0.60 19.44
CA ALA A 462 -1.63 0.06 18.46
C ALA A 462 -0.33 0.62 19.09
N PRO A 463 -0.37 1.29 20.26
CA PRO A 463 0.84 1.66 21.01
C PRO A 463 1.76 0.48 21.36
N GLU A 464 1.21 -0.68 21.74
CA GLU A 464 2.01 -1.88 22.00
C GLU A 464 2.72 -2.36 20.74
N VAL A 465 1.97 -2.47 19.62
CA VAL A 465 2.54 -2.87 18.32
C VAL A 465 3.67 -1.93 17.92
N LEU A 466 3.48 -0.61 18.05
CA LEU A 466 4.53 0.37 17.79
C LEU A 466 5.79 0.10 18.61
N ARG A 467 5.67 -0.08 19.94
CA ARG A 467 6.83 -0.33 20.80
C ARG A 467 7.52 -1.65 20.50
N LEU A 468 6.77 -2.70 20.17
CA LEU A 468 7.33 -4.03 19.88
C LEU A 468 8.00 -4.08 18.51
N THR A 469 7.49 -3.36 17.52
CA THR A 469 8.05 -3.30 16.17
C THR A 469 9.25 -2.36 16.07
N PHE A 470 9.18 -1.18 16.68
CA PHE A 470 10.24 -0.17 16.54
C PHE A 470 11.25 -0.16 17.68
N GLY A 471 10.94 -0.69 18.86
CA GLY A 471 11.76 -0.43 20.02
C GLY A 471 11.70 1.06 20.43
N VAL A 472 12.77 1.56 21.04
CA VAL A 472 12.94 2.99 21.35
C VAL A 472 13.78 3.63 20.24
N GLN A 473 13.24 4.66 19.59
CA GLN A 473 13.90 5.40 18.53
C GLN A 473 14.58 6.66 19.09
N SER A 474 15.31 7.39 18.25
CA SER A 474 15.97 8.63 18.65
C SER A 474 15.32 9.83 17.97
N ALA A 475 15.14 10.91 18.74
CA ALA A 475 14.70 12.21 18.26
C ALA A 475 15.43 13.31 19.05
N ASN A 476 15.79 14.41 18.38
CA ASN A 476 16.60 15.50 18.96
C ASN A 476 17.94 14.99 19.55
N ASP A 477 18.60 14.06 18.85
CA ASP A 477 19.85 13.41 19.29
C ASP A 477 19.77 12.70 20.66
N LYS A 478 18.55 12.39 21.12
CA LYS A 478 18.27 11.72 22.39
C LYS A 478 17.29 10.56 22.16
N PRO A 479 17.32 9.51 22.99
CA PRO A 479 16.32 8.44 22.92
C PRO A 479 14.93 8.98 23.22
N GLY A 480 13.91 8.38 22.61
CA GLY A 480 12.53 8.50 23.03
C GLY A 480 12.29 7.88 24.41
N LEU A 481 11.04 7.88 24.85
CA LEU A 481 10.64 7.24 26.10
C LEU A 481 10.46 5.73 25.90
N ASP A 482 10.99 4.93 26.82
CA ASP A 482 10.73 3.49 26.82
C ASP A 482 9.28 3.22 27.22
N LEU A 483 8.42 3.06 26.21
CA LEU A 483 7.00 2.82 26.39
C LEU A 483 6.75 1.39 26.91
N ALA A 484 5.87 1.28 27.89
CA ALA A 484 5.28 0.05 28.38
C ALA A 484 3.76 0.19 28.40
N ILE A 485 3.05 -0.93 28.26
CA ILE A 485 1.59 -0.98 28.23
C ILE A 485 1.11 -1.76 29.45
N LEU A 486 0.13 -1.19 30.17
CA LEU A 486 -0.64 -1.91 31.17
C LEU A 486 -2.09 -2.01 30.69
N ASP A 487 -2.41 -3.16 30.11
CA ASP A 487 -3.72 -3.52 29.57
C ASP A 487 -4.29 -4.80 30.22
N SER A 488 -3.91 -5.06 31.47
CA SER A 488 -4.49 -6.13 32.28
C SER A 488 -4.75 -5.70 33.73
N THR A 489 -5.73 -6.34 34.35
CA THR A 489 -6.07 -6.23 35.77
C THR A 489 -5.43 -7.33 36.60
N ASP A 490 -4.71 -8.28 35.99
CA ASP A 490 -3.94 -9.30 36.72
C ASP A 490 -2.95 -8.60 37.69
N PRO A 491 -3.00 -8.91 39.00
CA PRO A 491 -2.16 -8.24 39.98
C PRO A 491 -0.65 -8.38 39.73
N ALA A 492 -0.18 -9.50 39.17
CA ALA A 492 1.24 -9.68 38.89
C ALA A 492 1.70 -8.82 37.69
N GLN A 493 0.83 -8.58 36.71
CA GLN A 493 1.09 -7.60 35.64
C GLN A 493 1.08 -6.17 36.16
N VAL A 494 0.13 -5.80 37.04
CA VAL A 494 0.12 -4.47 37.69
C VAL A 494 1.42 -4.25 38.48
N ARG A 495 1.89 -5.27 39.23
CA ARG A 495 3.18 -5.23 39.92
C ARG A 495 4.35 -5.03 38.96
N THR A 496 4.38 -5.80 37.87
CA THR A 496 5.46 -5.73 36.87
C THR A 496 5.52 -4.36 36.21
N ALA A 497 4.36 -3.80 35.84
CA ALA A 497 4.25 -2.44 35.32
C ALA A 497 4.76 -1.41 36.33
N ALA A 498 4.39 -1.53 37.60
CA ALA A 498 4.88 -0.63 38.65
C ALA A 498 6.39 -0.75 38.91
N GLN A 499 6.98 -1.93 38.72
CA GLN A 499 8.43 -2.15 38.83
C GLN A 499 9.20 -1.56 37.64
N ARG A 500 8.63 -1.61 36.43
CA ARG A 500 9.22 -1.01 35.22
C ARG A 500 9.06 0.52 35.17
N ALA A 501 8.16 1.08 35.96
CA ALA A 501 7.81 2.51 35.95
C ALA A 501 8.30 3.25 37.19
N PRO A 502 9.60 3.62 37.29
CA PRO A 502 10.09 4.43 38.40
C PRO A 502 9.44 5.82 38.38
N LEU A 503 8.66 6.13 39.41
CA LEU A 503 7.77 7.31 39.47
C LEU A 503 8.45 8.61 39.05
N ALA A 504 9.68 8.88 39.51
CA ALA A 504 10.40 10.12 39.23
C ALA A 504 10.90 10.28 37.78
N ARG A 505 10.82 9.24 36.95
CA ARG A 505 11.31 9.25 35.54
C ARG A 505 10.29 8.69 34.54
N THR A 506 9.04 8.50 34.97
CA THR A 506 7.99 7.92 34.15
C THR A 506 6.92 8.96 33.82
N LEU A 507 6.55 9.01 32.55
CA LEU A 507 5.33 9.65 32.07
C LEU A 507 4.19 8.62 32.04
N PHE A 508 3.14 8.81 32.81
CA PHE A 508 1.93 8.00 32.78
C PHE A 508 0.97 8.53 31.72
N ILE A 509 0.64 7.70 30.74
CA ILE A 509 -0.28 8.05 29.66
C ILE A 509 -1.62 7.39 29.95
N VAL A 510 -2.60 8.16 30.40
CA VAL A 510 -3.96 7.65 30.65
C VAL A 510 -4.75 7.73 29.35
N SER A 511 -5.12 6.59 28.80
CA SER A 511 -5.63 6.47 27.43
C SER A 511 -7.03 5.86 27.45
N SER A 512 -8.06 6.69 27.24
CA SER A 512 -9.45 6.26 27.18
C SER A 512 -10.34 7.31 26.52
N LYS A 513 -11.13 6.90 25.52
CA LYS A 513 -12.09 7.76 24.81
C LYS A 513 -13.16 8.34 25.73
N SER A 514 -13.94 7.47 26.38
CA SER A 514 -15.00 7.90 27.32
C SER A 514 -14.44 8.42 28.64
N GLY A 515 -13.22 8.01 29.00
CA GLY A 515 -12.62 8.20 30.30
C GLY A 515 -13.17 7.25 31.37
N SER A 516 -14.23 6.49 31.11
CA SER A 516 -14.96 5.67 32.11
C SER A 516 -14.62 4.17 32.10
N THR A 517 -13.63 3.75 31.31
CA THR A 517 -13.19 2.34 31.27
C THR A 517 -12.70 1.88 32.64
N SER A 518 -13.36 0.86 33.23
CA SER A 518 -13.12 0.41 34.61
C SER A 518 -11.66 0.06 34.89
N GLU A 519 -11.02 -0.64 33.96
CA GLU A 519 -9.62 -1.05 34.09
C GLU A 519 -8.69 0.16 34.09
N THR A 520 -8.84 1.07 33.12
CA THR A 520 -8.06 2.32 33.03
C THR A 520 -8.25 3.18 34.26
N GLN A 521 -9.48 3.31 34.78
CA GLN A 521 -9.76 4.06 36.00
C GLN A 521 -9.12 3.40 37.24
N SER A 522 -9.11 2.07 37.31
CA SER A 522 -8.44 1.33 38.37
C SER A 522 -6.92 1.52 38.35
N HIS A 523 -6.31 1.49 37.17
CA HIS A 523 -4.89 1.78 37.00
C HIS A 523 -4.57 3.24 37.34
N LEU A 524 -5.37 4.19 36.85
CA LEU A 524 -5.21 5.61 37.16
C LEU A 524 -5.27 5.82 38.68
N ALA A 525 -6.27 5.28 39.36
CA ALA A 525 -6.39 5.40 40.82
C ALA A 525 -5.15 4.86 41.54
N PHE A 526 -4.67 3.67 41.14
CA PHE A 526 -3.48 3.04 41.72
C PHE A 526 -2.19 3.87 41.51
N PHE A 527 -1.88 4.25 40.27
CA PHE A 527 -0.66 4.99 39.97
C PHE A 527 -0.71 6.44 40.46
N TRP A 528 -1.88 7.08 40.41
CA TRP A 528 -2.06 8.42 40.95
C TRP A 528 -1.79 8.47 42.46
N LYS A 529 -2.37 7.55 43.24
CA LYS A 529 -2.12 7.46 44.69
C LYS A 529 -0.63 7.31 45.00
N ARG A 530 0.08 6.46 44.24
CA ARG A 530 1.52 6.24 44.39
C ARG A 530 2.34 7.47 44.02
N ALA A 531 2.02 8.12 42.91
CA ALA A 531 2.70 9.33 42.46
C ALA A 531 2.51 10.47 43.47
N VAL A 532 1.29 10.72 43.94
CA VAL A 532 1.00 11.73 44.97
C VAL A 532 1.75 11.44 46.26
N HIS A 533 1.77 10.18 46.70
CA HIS A 533 2.49 9.78 47.91
C HIS A 533 4.01 10.00 47.79
N SER A 534 4.59 9.72 46.62
CA SER A 534 6.04 9.79 46.41
C SER A 534 6.56 11.16 45.98
N LEU A 535 5.77 11.95 45.25
CA LEU A 535 6.21 13.18 44.56
C LEU A 535 5.47 14.43 45.06
N GLY A 536 4.36 14.26 45.79
CA GLY A 536 3.44 15.34 46.11
C GLY A 536 2.42 15.61 44.99
N LYS A 537 1.29 16.24 45.34
CA LYS A 537 0.13 16.38 44.44
C LYS A 537 0.42 17.18 43.16
N VAL A 538 1.11 18.32 43.29
CA VAL A 538 1.41 19.21 42.14
C VAL A 538 2.34 18.51 41.17
N LYS A 539 3.49 18.04 41.67
CA LYS A 539 4.47 17.32 40.85
C LYS A 539 3.90 16.04 40.25
N ALA A 540 3.02 15.33 40.95
CA ALA A 540 2.35 14.16 40.38
C ALA A 540 1.61 14.51 39.08
N GLY A 541 0.95 15.67 38.96
CA GLY A 541 0.28 16.09 37.72
C GLY A 541 1.21 16.17 36.51
N GLU A 542 2.44 16.67 36.70
CA GLU A 542 3.46 16.80 35.64
C GLU A 542 3.88 15.44 35.05
N HIS A 543 3.66 14.34 35.78
CA HIS A 543 3.95 12.98 35.34
C HIS A 543 2.79 12.32 34.58
N PHE A 544 1.66 12.99 34.36
CA PHE A 544 0.50 12.40 33.70
C PHE A 544 0.09 13.19 32.46
N VAL A 545 -0.27 12.45 31.41
CA VAL A 545 -0.91 12.96 30.20
C VAL A 545 -2.18 12.16 29.95
N ALA A 546 -3.23 12.83 29.49
CA ALA A 546 -4.46 12.17 29.06
C ALA A 546 -4.57 12.15 27.53
N ILE A 547 -4.92 11.01 26.95
CA ILE A 547 -5.42 10.89 25.57
C ILE A 547 -6.90 10.52 25.64
N THR A 548 -7.78 11.41 25.17
CA THR A 548 -9.22 11.25 25.36
C THR A 548 -10.06 12.04 24.36
N ASP A 549 -11.36 11.78 24.31
CA ASP A 549 -12.29 12.55 23.48
C ASP A 549 -12.66 13.88 24.17
N PRO A 550 -13.03 14.93 23.41
CA PRO A 550 -13.49 16.18 23.98
C PRO A 550 -14.71 16.02 24.89
N GLY A 551 -14.69 16.65 26.06
CA GLY A 551 -15.76 16.64 27.05
C GLY A 551 -15.82 15.39 27.95
N SER A 552 -14.87 14.46 27.81
CA SER A 552 -14.89 13.19 28.52
C SER A 552 -14.68 13.33 30.04
N MET A 553 -14.96 12.26 30.78
CA MET A 553 -14.65 12.21 32.22
C MET A 553 -13.15 12.33 32.47
N LEU A 554 -12.32 11.74 31.61
CA LEU A 554 -10.87 11.77 31.77
C LEU A 554 -10.29 13.16 31.49
N GLU A 555 -10.86 13.92 30.54
CA GLU A 555 -10.46 15.32 30.35
C GLU A 555 -10.69 16.13 31.63
N LYS A 556 -11.87 16.00 32.24
CA LYS A 556 -12.20 16.71 33.49
C LYS A 556 -11.23 16.32 34.61
N GLN A 557 -11.03 15.02 34.82
CA GLN A 557 -10.08 14.50 35.82
C GLN A 557 -8.66 15.02 35.58
N ALA A 558 -8.20 15.04 34.31
CA ALA A 558 -6.87 15.52 33.96
C ALA A 558 -6.70 17.01 34.28
N ARG A 559 -7.72 17.83 33.98
CA ARG A 559 -7.72 19.27 34.31
C ARG A 559 -7.74 19.50 35.83
N GLU A 560 -8.59 18.79 36.57
CA GLU A 560 -8.69 18.87 38.03
C GLU A 560 -7.40 18.44 38.75
N ARG A 561 -6.69 17.47 38.17
CA ARG A 561 -5.43 16.93 38.70
C ARG A 561 -4.20 17.63 38.13
N SER A 562 -4.38 18.67 37.32
CA SER A 562 -3.32 19.44 36.67
C SER A 562 -2.32 18.53 35.94
N PHE A 563 -2.84 17.60 35.14
CA PHE A 563 -2.01 16.79 34.25
C PHE A 563 -1.20 17.70 33.32
N ARG A 564 0.02 17.27 32.99
CA ARG A 564 0.92 18.00 32.08
C ARG A 564 0.21 18.42 30.80
N GLU A 565 -0.55 17.49 30.21
CA GLU A 565 -1.21 17.72 28.93
C GLU A 565 -2.50 16.90 28.81
N VAL A 566 -3.45 17.44 28.05
CA VAL A 566 -4.60 16.71 27.51
C VAL A 566 -4.50 16.73 25.99
N VAL A 567 -4.32 15.57 25.38
CA VAL A 567 -4.30 15.39 23.92
C VAL A 567 -5.66 14.88 23.48
N LEU A 568 -6.40 15.77 22.80
CA LEU A 568 -7.75 15.46 22.34
C LEU A 568 -7.72 14.65 21.03
N ALA A 569 -8.52 13.59 21.00
CA ALA A 569 -8.72 12.75 19.82
C ALA A 569 -9.90 13.26 18.96
N ASP A 570 -10.05 12.74 17.73
CA ASP A 570 -11.26 12.95 16.93
C ASP A 570 -12.37 12.03 17.48
N PRO A 571 -13.45 12.58 18.06
CA PRO A 571 -14.55 11.77 18.62
C PRO A 571 -15.31 11.01 17.53
N ASN A 572 -15.13 11.36 16.25
CA ASN A 572 -15.79 10.68 15.14
C ASN A 572 -15.07 9.41 14.65
N VAL A 573 -14.12 8.91 15.44
CA VAL A 573 -13.32 7.72 15.11
C VAL A 573 -13.62 6.64 16.14
N GLY A 574 -13.87 5.40 15.70
CA GLY A 574 -14.03 4.25 16.60
C GLY A 574 -12.73 3.86 17.31
N GLY A 575 -12.80 3.18 18.46
CA GLY A 575 -11.61 2.78 19.25
C GLY A 575 -10.59 1.98 18.43
N ARG A 576 -11.03 0.91 17.76
CA ARG A 576 -10.17 0.04 16.94
C ARG A 576 -9.63 0.67 15.64
N TYR A 577 -10.21 1.78 15.19
CA TYR A 577 -9.79 2.56 14.01
C TYR A 577 -8.93 3.78 14.39
N SER A 578 -8.30 3.77 15.58
CA SER A 578 -7.63 4.95 16.15
C SER A 578 -6.11 4.94 16.07
N ALA A 579 -5.52 3.96 15.38
CA ALA A 579 -4.07 3.79 15.27
C ALA A 579 -3.38 4.99 14.59
N LEU A 580 -4.09 5.73 13.75
CA LEU A 580 -3.57 6.87 13.00
C LEU A 580 -4.10 8.23 13.50
N ILE A 581 -4.70 8.28 14.71
CA ILE A 581 -5.07 9.54 15.40
C ILE A 581 -4.33 9.66 16.74
N ALA A 582 -4.72 10.58 17.61
CA ALA A 582 -4.06 10.86 18.90
C ALA A 582 -3.62 9.61 19.70
N PHE A 583 -4.42 8.55 19.71
CA PHE A 583 -4.14 7.28 20.40
C PHE A 583 -2.92 6.53 19.87
N GLY A 584 -2.58 6.64 18.58
CA GLY A 584 -1.34 6.10 18.02
C GLY A 584 -0.25 7.14 17.80
N ILE A 585 -0.62 8.38 17.46
CA ILE A 585 0.32 9.45 17.11
C ILE A 585 1.12 9.93 18.32
N LEU A 586 0.48 10.12 19.49
CA LEU A 586 1.23 10.53 20.67
C LEU A 586 2.22 9.44 21.11
N PRO A 587 1.83 8.16 21.26
CA PRO A 587 2.78 7.10 21.58
C PRO A 587 3.90 6.93 20.55
N ALA A 588 3.60 7.02 19.25
CA ALA A 588 4.63 7.01 18.20
C ALA A 588 5.62 8.18 18.35
N GLY A 589 5.12 9.38 18.61
CA GLY A 589 5.95 10.56 18.83
C GLY A 589 6.84 10.42 20.06
N LEU A 590 6.29 9.92 21.18
CA LEU A 590 7.05 9.70 22.42
C LEU A 590 8.11 8.61 22.29
N LEU A 591 7.91 7.62 21.42
CA LEU A 591 8.92 6.62 21.08
C LEU A 591 10.08 7.21 20.24
N GLY A 592 9.91 8.40 19.67
CA GLY A 592 10.90 9.06 18.81
C GLY A 592 10.77 8.74 17.32
N LEU A 593 9.61 8.27 16.85
CA LEU A 593 9.40 7.98 15.42
C LEU A 593 9.33 9.27 14.59
N ASP A 594 9.75 9.17 13.32
CA ASP A 594 9.49 10.20 12.31
C ASP A 594 8.01 10.19 11.92
N LEU A 595 7.24 11.08 12.56
CA LEU A 595 5.79 11.19 12.33
C LEU A 595 5.43 11.69 10.92
N ASP A 596 6.32 12.42 10.26
CA ASP A 596 6.09 12.91 8.91
C ASP A 596 6.18 11.75 7.91
N LEU A 597 7.21 10.90 8.05
CA LEU A 597 7.33 9.66 7.29
C LEU A 597 6.19 8.69 7.62
N TRP A 598 5.88 8.50 8.90
CA TRP A 598 4.80 7.61 9.38
C TRP A 598 3.45 7.96 8.73
N LEU A 599 3.03 9.23 8.76
CA LEU A 599 1.77 9.64 8.13
C LEU A 599 1.85 9.64 6.60
N ALA A 600 3.02 9.89 6.01
CA ALA A 600 3.21 9.79 4.56
C ALA A 600 3.02 8.35 4.06
N ARG A 601 3.53 7.34 4.78
CA ARG A 601 3.35 5.92 4.46
C ARG A 601 1.85 5.53 4.41
N ALA A 602 1.08 5.90 5.43
CA ALA A 602 -0.37 5.69 5.44
C ALA A 602 -1.09 6.49 4.34
N GLY A 603 -0.69 7.75 4.13
CA GLY A 603 -1.24 8.63 3.12
C GLY A 603 -1.15 8.09 1.69
N ARG A 604 -0.09 7.33 1.36
CA ARG A 604 0.03 6.69 0.04
C ARG A 604 -0.97 5.58 -0.21
N VAL A 605 -1.39 4.84 0.82
CA VAL A 605 -2.46 3.84 0.67
C VAL A 605 -3.80 4.55 0.57
N MET A 606 -4.01 5.58 1.39
CA MET A 606 -5.22 6.41 1.35
C MET A 606 -5.46 7.02 -0.04
N SER A 607 -4.43 7.55 -0.70
CA SER A 607 -4.57 8.18 -2.03
C SER A 607 -5.03 7.22 -3.13
N VAL A 608 -4.69 5.93 -3.03
CA VAL A 608 -5.14 4.87 -3.94
C VAL A 608 -6.36 4.11 -3.43
N SER A 609 -6.96 4.56 -2.32
CA SER A 609 -8.19 4.02 -1.78
C SER A 609 -9.40 4.93 -1.99
N THR A 610 -9.23 6.03 -2.73
CA THR A 610 -10.29 7.03 -3.04
C THR A 610 -11.26 6.54 -4.13
N PRO A 611 -12.42 7.20 -4.31
CA PRO A 611 -13.37 6.86 -5.38
C PRO A 611 -12.83 7.11 -6.79
N ALA A 612 -11.78 7.93 -6.94
CA ALA A 612 -11.12 8.13 -8.23
C ALA A 612 -10.30 6.91 -8.66
N THR A 613 -9.95 6.01 -7.74
CA THR A 613 -9.26 4.76 -8.04
C THR A 613 -10.27 3.66 -8.36
N PRO A 614 -10.15 2.96 -9.52
CA PRO A 614 -11.01 1.82 -9.82
C PRO A 614 -10.98 0.78 -8.70
N ALA A 615 -12.12 0.13 -8.42
CA ALA A 615 -12.24 -0.79 -7.29
C ALA A 615 -11.21 -1.93 -7.32
N GLY A 616 -10.90 -2.47 -8.51
CA GLY A 616 -9.87 -3.51 -8.67
C GLY A 616 -8.44 -3.03 -8.40
N ARG A 617 -8.19 -1.72 -8.46
CA ARG A 617 -6.89 -1.10 -8.15
C ARG A 617 -6.76 -0.67 -6.68
N ASN A 618 -7.88 -0.57 -5.96
CA ASN A 618 -7.94 -0.17 -4.56
C ASN A 618 -7.53 -1.34 -3.63
N PRO A 619 -6.35 -1.28 -2.98
CA PRO A 619 -5.80 -2.42 -2.25
C PRO A 619 -6.62 -2.80 -1.01
N GLY A 620 -7.18 -1.81 -0.31
CA GLY A 620 -8.05 -2.06 0.85
C GLY A 620 -9.37 -2.69 0.44
N LEU A 621 -10.01 -2.19 -0.62
CA LEU A 621 -11.28 -2.73 -1.11
C LEU A 621 -11.14 -4.16 -1.61
N VAL A 622 -10.11 -4.46 -2.41
CA VAL A 622 -9.87 -5.83 -2.89
C VAL A 622 -9.55 -6.77 -1.74
N LEU A 623 -8.72 -6.36 -0.76
CA LEU A 623 -8.48 -7.18 0.43
C LEU A 623 -9.77 -7.44 1.21
N GLY A 624 -10.62 -6.42 1.39
CA GLY A 624 -11.92 -6.59 2.04
C GLY A 624 -12.88 -7.50 1.29
N ALA A 625 -12.88 -7.44 -0.04
CA ALA A 625 -13.61 -8.36 -0.90
C ALA A 625 -13.15 -9.81 -0.68
N ILE A 626 -11.83 -10.02 -0.61
CA ILE A 626 -11.24 -11.35 -0.34
C ILE A 626 -11.68 -11.86 1.04
N LEU A 627 -11.50 -11.06 2.09
CA LEU A 627 -11.81 -11.47 3.46
C LEU A 627 -13.31 -11.78 3.64
N GLY A 628 -14.19 -10.90 3.15
CA GLY A 628 -15.64 -11.09 3.25
C GLY A 628 -16.14 -12.28 2.45
N GLU A 629 -15.71 -12.43 1.20
CA GLU A 629 -16.13 -13.53 0.34
C GLU A 629 -15.53 -14.88 0.79
N ALA A 630 -14.30 -14.89 1.32
CA ALA A 630 -13.72 -16.08 1.93
C ALA A 630 -14.57 -16.56 3.12
N ALA A 631 -14.96 -15.66 4.01
CA ALA A 631 -15.83 -16.01 5.14
C ALA A 631 -17.19 -16.56 4.68
N LEU A 632 -17.83 -15.95 3.67
CA LEU A 632 -19.07 -16.47 3.07
C LEU A 632 -18.87 -17.84 2.38
N ALA A 633 -17.66 -18.11 1.89
CA ALA A 633 -17.30 -19.41 1.30
C ALA A 633 -16.88 -20.47 2.34
N GLY A 634 -17.03 -20.19 3.64
CA GLY A 634 -16.66 -21.11 4.72
C GLY A 634 -15.17 -21.08 5.11
N ARG A 635 -14.43 -20.05 4.68
CA ARG A 635 -13.03 -19.78 5.03
C ARG A 635 -12.92 -18.56 5.94
N ASP A 636 -13.59 -18.62 7.08
CA ASP A 636 -13.71 -17.55 8.08
C ASP A 636 -12.54 -17.51 9.09
N LYS A 637 -11.58 -18.45 9.04
CA LYS A 637 -10.43 -18.49 9.96
C LYS A 637 -9.23 -17.80 9.33
N LEU A 638 -9.13 -16.50 9.54
CA LEU A 638 -8.06 -15.64 9.06
C LEU A 638 -6.79 -15.88 9.87
N THR A 639 -5.82 -16.60 9.29
CA THR A 639 -4.55 -16.93 9.94
C THR A 639 -3.47 -15.94 9.51
N ILE A 640 -2.92 -15.22 10.49
CA ILE A 640 -1.98 -14.13 10.24
C ILE A 640 -0.56 -14.68 10.37
N LEU A 641 0.21 -14.55 9.29
CA LEU A 641 1.63 -14.89 9.24
C LEU A 641 2.44 -13.61 9.13
N THR A 642 3.57 -13.54 9.82
CA THR A 642 4.45 -12.37 9.81
C THR A 642 5.90 -12.81 9.91
N ASP A 643 6.81 -12.01 9.34
CA ASP A 643 8.21 -12.08 9.71
C ASP A 643 8.41 -11.60 11.18
N PRO A 644 9.46 -12.05 11.88
CA PRO A 644 9.64 -11.76 13.31
C PRO A 644 9.51 -10.29 13.71
N GLU A 645 9.98 -9.37 12.86
CA GLU A 645 9.94 -7.92 13.03
C GLU A 645 8.50 -7.36 13.07
N PHE A 646 7.56 -8.06 12.44
CA PHE A 646 6.14 -7.70 12.39
C PHE A 646 5.27 -8.59 13.29
N SER A 647 5.85 -9.45 14.13
CA SER A 647 5.14 -10.42 14.98
C SER A 647 4.09 -9.83 15.93
N ALA A 648 4.19 -8.54 16.27
CA ALA A 648 3.21 -7.85 17.09
C ALA A 648 1.96 -7.39 16.31
N PHE A 649 2.04 -7.27 14.98
CA PHE A 649 0.97 -6.69 14.16
C PHE A 649 -0.37 -7.41 14.32
N GLY A 650 -0.34 -8.74 14.39
CA GLY A 650 -1.55 -9.55 14.53
C GLY A 650 -2.36 -9.21 15.78
N SER A 651 -1.72 -8.78 16.87
CA SER A 651 -2.40 -8.44 18.12
C SER A 651 -3.34 -7.23 18.02
N TRP A 652 -3.02 -6.25 17.17
CA TRP A 652 -3.94 -5.16 16.83
C TRP A 652 -5.00 -5.62 15.84
N LEU A 653 -4.59 -6.41 14.86
CA LEU A 653 -5.48 -6.90 13.81
C LEU A 653 -6.60 -7.79 14.37
N GLU A 654 -6.32 -8.58 15.42
CA GLU A 654 -7.32 -9.35 16.14
C GLU A 654 -8.50 -8.49 16.59
N GLN A 655 -8.23 -7.32 17.19
CA GLN A 655 -9.30 -6.42 17.62
C GLN A 655 -10.04 -5.85 16.42
N LEU A 656 -9.31 -5.35 15.41
CA LEU A 656 -9.94 -4.74 14.24
C LEU A 656 -10.90 -5.73 13.57
N VAL A 657 -10.45 -6.95 13.32
CA VAL A 657 -11.21 -8.00 12.64
C VAL A 657 -12.38 -8.48 13.49
N ALA A 658 -12.11 -8.92 14.72
CA ALA A 658 -13.10 -9.60 15.55
C ALA A 658 -14.19 -8.65 16.05
N GLU A 659 -13.85 -7.43 16.48
CA GLU A 659 -14.86 -6.48 16.94
C GLU A 659 -15.69 -5.89 15.80
N SER A 660 -15.11 -5.74 14.60
CA SER A 660 -15.85 -5.21 13.46
C SER A 660 -16.80 -6.25 12.88
N SER A 661 -16.33 -7.49 12.66
CA SER A 661 -17.10 -8.50 11.95
C SER A 661 -17.96 -9.40 12.83
N GLY A 662 -17.61 -9.58 14.11
CA GLY A 662 -18.19 -10.57 15.01
C GLY A 662 -19.55 -10.22 15.59
N LYS A 663 -20.60 -10.18 14.76
CA LYS A 663 -21.96 -9.75 15.12
C LYS A 663 -23.01 -10.55 14.38
N GLN A 664 -24.22 -10.59 14.95
CA GLN A 664 -25.40 -11.17 14.31
C GLN A 664 -25.19 -12.60 13.78
N GLY A 665 -24.41 -13.42 14.50
CA GLY A 665 -24.11 -14.80 14.09
C GLY A 665 -23.05 -14.93 12.98
N LYS A 666 -22.42 -13.83 12.57
CA LYS A 666 -21.39 -13.77 11.53
C LYS A 666 -20.07 -13.28 12.12
N GLY A 667 -18.97 -13.52 11.41
CA GLY A 667 -17.68 -12.95 11.77
C GLY A 667 -16.51 -13.66 11.12
N ILE A 668 -15.38 -12.97 11.09
CA ILE A 668 -14.08 -13.52 10.70
C ILE A 668 -13.32 -13.77 12.00
N ILE A 669 -12.76 -14.97 12.15
CA ILE A 669 -11.98 -15.39 13.31
C ILE A 669 -10.52 -15.05 13.01
N PRO A 670 -9.93 -14.02 13.64
CA PRO A 670 -8.50 -13.79 13.52
C PRO A 670 -7.73 -14.83 14.36
N VAL A 671 -6.70 -15.39 13.75
CA VAL A 671 -5.84 -16.41 14.35
C VAL A 671 -4.41 -15.87 14.31
N ASP A 672 -4.02 -15.21 15.40
CA ASP A 672 -2.68 -14.64 15.58
C ASP A 672 -1.76 -15.57 16.39
N GLN A 673 -0.46 -15.55 16.08
CA GLN A 673 0.59 -16.32 16.76
C GLN A 673 0.28 -17.81 16.95
N GLU A 674 -0.49 -18.42 16.04
CA GLU A 674 -0.69 -19.86 16.03
C GLU A 674 0.61 -20.55 15.62
N THR A 675 0.98 -21.62 16.30
CA THR A 675 2.15 -22.41 15.92
C THR A 675 2.00 -22.91 14.49
N LEU A 676 3.01 -22.63 13.66
CA LEU A 676 3.06 -23.14 12.30
C LEU A 676 3.24 -24.66 12.29
N LEU A 677 2.31 -25.35 11.65
CA LEU A 677 2.31 -26.80 11.49
C LEU A 677 2.43 -27.17 10.01
N PRO A 678 2.80 -28.44 9.69
CA PRO A 678 2.68 -28.95 8.34
C PRO A 678 1.25 -28.77 7.80
N PRO A 679 1.07 -28.41 6.51
CA PRO A 679 -0.24 -28.05 5.95
C PRO A 679 -1.36 -29.09 6.17
N ARG A 680 -1.01 -30.38 6.24
CA ARG A 680 -1.96 -31.48 6.52
C ARG A 680 -2.74 -31.35 7.85
N ASN A 681 -2.28 -30.51 8.77
CA ASN A 681 -2.95 -30.30 10.06
C ASN A 681 -3.96 -29.14 10.02
N TYR A 682 -4.04 -28.39 8.92
CA TYR A 682 -4.99 -27.31 8.77
C TYR A 682 -6.25 -27.79 8.05
N SER A 683 -7.40 -27.46 8.62
CA SER A 683 -8.69 -27.64 7.96
C SER A 683 -8.87 -26.68 6.78
N LYS A 684 -9.80 -26.98 5.87
CA LYS A 684 -10.04 -26.17 4.66
C LYS A 684 -10.77 -24.85 4.93
N ASP A 685 -11.10 -24.53 6.18
CA ASP A 685 -11.73 -23.28 6.63
C ASP A 685 -10.74 -22.11 6.83
N ARG A 686 -9.46 -22.33 6.52
CA ARG A 686 -8.42 -21.31 6.63
C ARG A 686 -8.33 -20.40 5.41
N LEU A 687 -8.06 -19.13 5.70
CA LEU A 687 -7.46 -18.15 4.80
C LEU A 687 -6.18 -17.64 5.46
N PHE A 688 -5.03 -17.78 4.80
CA PHE A 688 -3.76 -17.27 5.33
C PHE A 688 -3.44 -15.91 4.72
N VAL A 689 -2.90 -14.99 5.52
CA VAL A 689 -2.34 -13.73 5.03
C VAL A 689 -0.96 -13.53 5.66
N TYR A 690 0.05 -13.46 4.81
CA TYR A 690 1.45 -13.27 5.18
C TYR A 690 1.89 -11.84 4.94
N ILE A 691 2.20 -11.11 6.02
CA ILE A 691 2.87 -9.81 5.96
C ILE A 691 4.38 -10.08 5.81
N ARG A 692 4.89 -9.89 4.59
CA ARG A 692 6.22 -10.32 4.15
C ARG A 692 7.18 -9.13 4.11
N LEU A 693 8.19 -9.12 4.97
CA LEU A 693 9.30 -8.18 4.99
C LEU A 693 10.58 -8.82 4.44
N THR A 694 11.07 -9.87 5.10
CA THR A 694 12.31 -10.59 4.77
C THR A 694 12.05 -11.87 3.97
N GLY A 695 10.83 -12.41 4.01
CA GLY A 695 10.49 -13.67 3.33
C GLY A 695 10.83 -14.92 4.15
N SER A 696 10.96 -14.79 5.48
CA SER A 696 11.34 -15.91 6.35
C SER A 696 10.36 -17.09 6.31
N LEU A 697 9.13 -16.87 5.84
CA LEU A 697 8.07 -17.88 5.72
C LEU A 697 7.70 -18.24 4.27
N ASP A 698 8.48 -17.82 3.27
CA ASP A 698 8.18 -18.06 1.85
C ASP A 698 8.00 -19.55 1.52
N GLU A 699 8.85 -20.42 2.07
CA GLU A 699 8.76 -21.87 1.85
C GLU A 699 7.53 -22.49 2.51
N GLN A 700 7.10 -21.97 3.66
CA GLN A 700 5.89 -22.39 4.35
C GLN A 700 4.65 -21.97 3.54
N VAL A 701 4.63 -20.75 3.01
CA VAL A 701 3.55 -20.26 2.15
C VAL A 701 3.43 -21.09 0.86
N LYS A 702 4.56 -21.41 0.21
CA LYS A 702 4.54 -22.33 -0.96
C LYS A 702 3.94 -23.70 -0.62
N LYS A 703 4.25 -24.25 0.56
CA LYS A 703 3.66 -25.51 1.03
C LYS A 703 2.17 -25.40 1.30
N LEU A 704 1.68 -24.27 1.79
CA LEU A 704 0.25 -24.00 1.97
C LEU A 704 -0.47 -23.94 0.61
N HIS A 705 0.10 -23.25 -0.38
CA HIS A 705 -0.45 -23.24 -1.75
C HIS A 705 -0.50 -24.64 -2.35
N ALA A 706 0.60 -25.41 -2.24
CA ALA A 706 0.66 -26.78 -2.74
C ALA A 706 -0.38 -27.70 -2.07
N ALA A 707 -0.77 -27.40 -0.84
CA ALA A 707 -1.82 -28.11 -0.10
C ALA A 707 -3.26 -27.59 -0.41
N GLY A 708 -3.39 -26.56 -1.26
CA GLY A 708 -4.68 -26.00 -1.67
C GLY A 708 -5.28 -24.99 -0.69
N HIS A 709 -4.48 -24.44 0.24
CA HIS A 709 -4.92 -23.32 1.07
C HIS A 709 -4.69 -21.99 0.34
N PRO A 710 -5.69 -21.10 0.28
CA PRO A 710 -5.48 -19.71 -0.08
C PRO A 710 -4.53 -19.05 0.92
N ALA A 711 -3.44 -18.48 0.42
CA ALA A 711 -2.44 -17.81 1.23
C ALA A 711 -1.95 -16.55 0.52
N LEU A 712 -2.44 -15.39 0.97
CA LEU A 712 -2.10 -14.10 0.39
C LEU A 712 -0.73 -13.65 0.89
N VAL A 713 0.07 -13.02 0.03
CA VAL A 713 1.34 -12.40 0.42
C VAL A 713 1.25 -10.88 0.28
N LEU A 714 1.37 -10.15 1.38
CA LEU A 714 1.40 -8.69 1.38
C LEU A 714 2.83 -8.21 1.64
N PRO A 715 3.56 -7.75 0.61
CA PRO A 715 4.92 -7.27 0.80
C PRO A 715 4.93 -5.91 1.51
N VAL A 716 5.84 -5.76 2.47
CA VAL A 716 6.20 -4.49 3.14
C VAL A 716 7.68 -4.20 2.93
N LYS A 717 8.07 -2.93 2.80
CA LYS A 717 9.46 -2.54 2.51
C LYS A 717 10.31 -2.41 3.77
N ASP A 718 9.72 -1.84 4.82
CA ASP A 718 10.35 -1.58 6.11
C ASP A 718 9.28 -1.47 7.20
N THR A 719 9.70 -1.28 8.46
CA THR A 719 8.77 -1.18 9.60
C THR A 719 7.84 0.04 9.53
N TYR A 720 8.19 1.11 8.82
CA TYR A 720 7.32 2.29 8.67
C TYR A 720 6.07 1.99 7.83
N ASP A 721 6.11 0.97 6.97
CA ASP A 721 4.93 0.48 6.25
C ASP A 721 3.86 -0.13 7.19
N LEU A 722 4.14 -0.32 8.49
CA LEU A 722 3.12 -0.67 9.49
C LEU A 722 1.93 0.31 9.48
N SER A 723 2.19 1.61 9.31
CA SER A 723 1.14 2.64 9.19
C SER A 723 0.30 2.50 7.92
N ALA A 724 0.91 2.06 6.82
CA ALA A 724 0.25 1.75 5.57
C ALA A 724 -0.66 0.52 5.71
N GLU A 725 -0.20 -0.49 6.46
CA GLU A 725 -1.03 -1.65 6.79
C GLU A 725 -2.17 -1.29 7.73
N PHE A 726 -1.97 -0.45 8.76
CA PHE A 726 -3.09 0.04 9.58
C PHE A 726 -4.22 0.60 8.71
N TYR A 727 -3.89 1.52 7.80
CA TYR A 727 -4.90 2.10 6.91
C TYR A 727 -5.51 1.07 5.93
N ARG A 728 -4.69 0.21 5.31
CA ARG A 728 -5.17 -0.81 4.36
C ARG A 728 -6.17 -1.75 5.03
N TRP A 729 -5.86 -2.22 6.22
CA TRP A 729 -6.69 -3.16 6.96
C TRP A 729 -7.96 -2.50 7.50
N GLU A 730 -7.91 -1.24 7.93
CA GLU A 730 -9.10 -0.48 8.30
C GLU A 730 -10.11 -0.41 7.13
N VAL A 731 -9.64 -0.08 5.91
CA VAL A 731 -10.49 -0.13 4.69
C VAL A 731 -10.97 -1.55 4.40
N ALA A 732 -10.07 -2.53 4.47
CA ALA A 732 -10.40 -3.92 4.16
C ALA A 732 -11.49 -4.49 5.07
N ILE A 733 -11.40 -4.24 6.38
CA ILE A 733 -12.38 -4.75 7.34
C ILE A 733 -13.72 -4.01 7.23
N ALA A 734 -13.71 -2.70 6.96
CA ALA A 734 -14.94 -1.98 6.65
C ALA A 734 -15.67 -2.59 5.44
N ILE A 735 -14.94 -2.90 4.35
CA ILE A 735 -15.51 -3.55 3.16
C ILE A 735 -15.91 -5.00 3.43
N ALA A 736 -15.13 -5.77 4.17
CA ALA A 736 -15.47 -7.15 4.52
C ALA A 736 -16.77 -7.22 5.33
N CYS A 737 -16.97 -6.29 6.29
CA CYS A 737 -18.22 -6.16 7.02
C CYS A 737 -19.41 -5.78 6.13
N ALA A 738 -19.22 -4.93 5.12
CA ALA A 738 -20.26 -4.64 4.12
C ALA A 738 -20.63 -5.90 3.32
N VAL A 739 -19.65 -6.72 2.93
CA VAL A 739 -19.88 -8.01 2.26
C VAL A 739 -20.62 -9.00 3.15
N LEU A 740 -20.29 -9.03 4.45
CA LEU A 740 -20.98 -9.85 5.44
C LEU A 740 -22.38 -9.32 5.79
N GLY A 741 -22.66 -8.04 5.54
CA GLY A 741 -23.88 -7.37 5.96
C GLY A 741 -23.95 -7.24 7.49
N VAL A 742 -22.93 -6.63 8.09
CA VAL A 742 -22.87 -6.27 9.51
C VAL A 742 -22.27 -4.87 9.68
N ASP A 743 -22.67 -4.16 10.74
CA ASP A 743 -22.06 -2.87 11.11
C ASP A 743 -20.60 -3.07 11.54
N ALA A 744 -19.66 -2.47 10.79
CA ALA A 744 -18.23 -2.53 11.04
C ALA A 744 -17.77 -1.71 12.26
N PHE A 745 -18.60 -0.79 12.75
CA PHE A 745 -18.19 0.30 13.64
C PHE A 745 -18.83 0.24 15.03
N ASN A 746 -19.96 -0.44 15.23
CA ASN A 746 -20.54 -0.68 16.58
C ASN A 746 -19.89 -1.86 17.33
N GLN A 747 -20.31 -2.12 18.58
CA GLN A 747 -19.78 -3.21 19.46
C GLN A 747 -20.73 -3.58 20.62
N PRO A 748 -21.95 -4.06 20.34
CA PRO A 748 -22.98 -4.24 21.37
C PRO A 748 -22.61 -5.27 22.45
N ASP A 749 -21.92 -6.35 22.10
CA ASP A 749 -21.67 -7.46 23.03
C ASP A 749 -20.56 -7.17 24.05
N VAL A 750 -19.69 -6.20 23.77
CA VAL A 750 -18.73 -5.68 24.75
C VAL A 750 -19.46 -5.04 25.94
N GLN A 751 -20.59 -4.40 25.71
CA GLN A 751 -21.35 -3.70 26.75
C GLN A 751 -22.07 -4.67 27.71
N ASP A 752 -22.55 -5.82 27.22
CA ASP A 752 -23.14 -6.87 28.06
C ASP A 752 -22.12 -7.38 29.09
N ASN A 753 -20.91 -7.70 28.63
CA ASN A 753 -19.84 -8.19 29.50
C ASN A 753 -19.46 -7.15 30.59
N LYS A 754 -19.40 -5.86 30.23
CA LYS A 754 -19.16 -4.78 31.19
C LYS A 754 -20.24 -4.73 32.27
N THR A 755 -21.50 -4.86 31.85
CA THR A 755 -22.66 -4.83 32.76
C THR A 755 -22.61 -5.99 33.75
N ARG A 756 -22.35 -7.22 33.28
CA ARG A 756 -22.22 -8.39 34.15
C ARG A 756 -21.06 -8.26 35.13
N THR A 757 -19.91 -7.79 34.66
CA THR A 757 -18.75 -7.52 35.53
C THR A 757 -19.09 -6.52 36.63
N GLN A 758 -19.76 -5.41 36.28
CA GLN A 758 -20.19 -4.40 37.26
C GLN A 758 -21.17 -4.97 38.28
N GLN A 759 -22.10 -5.84 37.87
CA GLN A 759 -23.02 -6.52 38.79
C GLN A 759 -22.27 -7.43 39.78
N LYS A 760 -21.25 -8.18 39.32
CA LYS A 760 -20.41 -9.02 40.21
C LYS A 760 -19.63 -8.16 41.22
N ILE A 761 -19.07 -7.03 40.78
CA ILE A 761 -18.38 -6.08 41.67
C ILE A 761 -19.34 -5.50 42.70
N ALA A 762 -20.53 -5.05 42.28
CA ALA A 762 -21.53 -4.51 43.18
C ALA A 762 -22.02 -5.54 44.20
N ALA A 763 -22.16 -6.81 43.78
CA ALA A 763 -22.48 -7.91 44.69
C ALA A 763 -21.36 -8.15 45.72
N PHE A 764 -20.10 -8.18 45.27
CA PHE A 764 -18.93 -8.31 46.14
C PHE A 764 -18.84 -7.17 47.16
N GLN A 765 -19.07 -5.93 46.75
CA GLN A 765 -19.04 -4.77 47.66
C GLN A 765 -20.10 -4.85 48.77
N LYS A 766 -21.19 -5.61 48.56
CA LYS A 766 -22.23 -5.85 49.57
C LYS A 766 -21.94 -7.05 50.47
N SER A 767 -21.39 -8.13 49.92
CA SER A 767 -21.27 -9.43 50.60
C SER A 767 -19.85 -9.80 51.05
N GLY A 768 -18.83 -9.15 50.48
CA GLY A 768 -17.42 -9.51 50.63
C GLY A 768 -17.00 -10.79 49.89
N LYS A 769 -17.88 -11.42 49.08
CA LYS A 769 -17.62 -12.68 48.38
C LYS A 769 -18.13 -12.64 46.93
N LEU A 770 -17.35 -13.19 46.01
CA LEU A 770 -17.79 -13.44 44.63
C LEU A 770 -18.51 -14.79 44.56
N ASP A 771 -19.66 -14.82 43.91
CA ASP A 771 -20.36 -16.06 43.60
C ASP A 771 -19.72 -16.72 42.37
N GLU A 772 -19.11 -17.89 42.58
CA GLU A 772 -18.42 -18.67 41.56
C GLU A 772 -19.29 -19.79 40.96
N GLY A 773 -20.49 -20.02 41.51
CA GLY A 773 -21.33 -21.18 41.20
C GLY A 773 -20.77 -22.50 41.73
N GLU A 774 -21.50 -23.59 41.48
CA GLU A 774 -21.07 -24.95 41.81
C GLU A 774 -20.13 -25.50 40.73
N ALA A 775 -19.11 -26.25 41.15
CA ALA A 775 -18.21 -26.94 40.24
C ALA A 775 -18.92 -28.16 39.64
N ILE A 776 -18.86 -28.31 38.32
CA ILE A 776 -19.37 -29.49 37.60
C ILE A 776 -18.37 -30.65 37.65
N TRP A 777 -17.12 -30.37 38.02
CA TRP A 777 -16.08 -31.36 38.28
C TRP A 777 -15.03 -30.79 39.23
N GLU A 778 -14.54 -31.62 40.13
CA GLU A 778 -13.46 -31.30 41.08
C GLU A 778 -12.54 -32.52 41.20
N GLY A 779 -11.24 -32.27 41.12
CA GLY A 779 -10.21 -33.32 41.20
C GLY A 779 -8.86 -32.75 41.62
N GLU A 780 -7.82 -33.57 41.53
CA GLU A 780 -6.48 -33.14 41.89
C GLU A 780 -6.03 -31.96 41.00
N GLY A 781 -5.65 -30.85 41.64
CA GLY A 781 -5.06 -29.70 40.98
C GLY A 781 -6.02 -28.64 40.42
N GLY A 782 -7.34 -28.86 40.41
CA GLY A 782 -8.28 -27.84 39.91
C GLY A 782 -9.77 -28.17 40.02
N ARG A 783 -10.58 -27.15 39.70
CA ARG A 783 -12.05 -27.19 39.69
C ARG A 783 -12.58 -26.70 38.35
N VAL A 784 -13.67 -27.26 37.86
CA VAL A 784 -14.26 -26.93 36.55
C VAL A 784 -15.68 -26.42 36.75
N TYR A 785 -16.01 -25.32 36.08
CA TYR A 785 -17.31 -24.65 36.14
C TYR A 785 -17.85 -24.49 34.72
N GLY A 786 -19.16 -24.61 34.53
CA GLY A 786 -19.77 -24.48 33.20
C GLY A 786 -21.12 -25.17 33.12
N GLN A 787 -21.50 -25.57 31.91
CA GLN A 787 -22.58 -26.52 31.68
C GLN A 787 -22.01 -27.94 31.65
N GLU A 788 -22.76 -28.93 32.11
CA GLU A 788 -22.38 -30.34 31.94
C GLU A 788 -22.27 -30.70 30.44
N PHE A 789 -21.35 -31.61 30.12
CA PHE A 789 -21.10 -32.06 28.75
C PHE A 789 -20.80 -33.56 28.70
N PRO A 790 -21.00 -34.21 27.53
CA PRO A 790 -20.75 -35.64 27.40
C PRO A 790 -19.31 -36.03 27.76
N GLY A 791 -19.15 -37.13 28.49
CA GLY A 791 -17.84 -37.67 28.89
C GLY A 791 -17.29 -37.15 30.23
N LEU A 792 -17.86 -36.09 30.81
CA LEU A 792 -17.37 -35.50 32.06
C LEU A 792 -17.33 -36.48 33.24
N ASN A 793 -18.34 -37.34 33.38
CA ASN A 793 -18.44 -38.32 34.48
C ASN A 793 -17.31 -39.36 34.49
N GLY A 794 -16.61 -39.55 33.37
CA GLY A 794 -15.47 -40.47 33.26
C GLY A 794 -14.12 -39.83 33.54
N ALA A 795 -14.05 -38.50 33.67
CA ALA A 795 -12.80 -37.75 33.79
C ALA A 795 -12.17 -37.90 35.19
N LYS A 796 -10.91 -38.33 35.24
CA LYS A 796 -10.15 -38.49 36.50
C LYS A 796 -9.13 -37.36 36.71
N THR A 797 -8.67 -36.76 35.62
CA THR A 797 -7.69 -35.67 35.58
C THR A 797 -8.25 -34.46 34.84
N ILE A 798 -7.62 -33.30 35.00
CA ILE A 798 -8.01 -32.09 34.23
C ILE A 798 -7.80 -32.32 32.73
N ALA A 799 -6.74 -33.05 32.34
CA ALA A 799 -6.52 -33.45 30.94
C ALA A 799 -7.70 -34.28 30.39
N ASP A 800 -8.25 -35.22 31.17
CA ASP A 800 -9.43 -35.98 30.77
C ASP A 800 -10.67 -35.09 30.58
N VAL A 801 -10.84 -34.08 31.45
CA VAL A 801 -11.93 -33.08 31.31
C VAL A 801 -11.76 -32.30 30.01
N VAL A 802 -10.56 -31.80 29.74
CA VAL A 802 -10.24 -31.06 28.51
C VAL A 802 -10.49 -31.95 27.28
N GLU A 803 -9.99 -33.18 27.29
CA GLU A 803 -10.19 -34.13 26.20
C GLU A 803 -11.68 -34.42 25.95
N ALA A 804 -12.45 -34.72 27.00
CA ALA A 804 -13.90 -34.93 26.89
C ALA A 804 -14.62 -33.68 26.37
N PHE A 805 -14.22 -32.48 26.81
CA PHE A 805 -14.82 -31.24 26.35
C PHE A 805 -14.57 -30.99 24.86
N LEU A 806 -13.36 -31.30 24.38
CA LEU A 806 -12.95 -31.10 22.98
C LEU A 806 -13.60 -32.07 22.00
N GLN A 807 -14.15 -33.21 22.46
CA GLN A 807 -14.93 -34.12 21.59
C GLN A 807 -16.14 -33.45 20.94
N GLN A 808 -16.57 -32.29 21.46
CA GLN A 808 -17.63 -31.46 20.89
C GLN A 808 -17.17 -30.60 19.71
N ALA A 809 -15.87 -30.45 19.49
CA ALA A 809 -15.29 -29.60 18.45
C ALA A 809 -15.28 -30.32 17.09
N LYS A 810 -15.68 -29.62 16.03
CA LYS A 810 -15.76 -30.13 14.66
C LYS A 810 -14.75 -29.42 13.76
N ALA A 811 -13.75 -30.16 13.29
CA ALA A 811 -12.74 -29.67 12.34
C ALA A 811 -13.40 -29.07 11.08
N GLY A 812 -12.87 -27.93 10.61
CA GLY A 812 -13.38 -27.22 9.43
C GLY A 812 -14.67 -26.43 9.66
N VAL A 813 -15.18 -26.41 10.90
CA VAL A 813 -16.35 -25.62 11.29
C VAL A 813 -16.01 -24.79 12.52
N ASP A 814 -15.53 -25.46 13.56
CA ASP A 814 -15.28 -24.87 14.87
C ASP A 814 -13.86 -24.30 15.03
N TYR A 815 -13.70 -23.42 16.01
CA TYR A 815 -12.43 -23.00 16.57
C TYR A 815 -12.42 -23.19 18.10
N VAL A 816 -11.24 -23.41 18.66
CA VAL A 816 -11.01 -23.57 20.10
C VAL A 816 -10.33 -22.31 20.64
N ALA A 817 -10.95 -21.65 21.62
CA ALA A 817 -10.44 -20.43 22.21
C ALA A 817 -9.93 -20.68 23.64
N LEU A 818 -8.65 -20.40 23.86
CA LEU A 818 -8.03 -20.36 25.18
C LEU A 818 -8.10 -18.94 25.74
N ASN A 819 -8.87 -18.74 26.81
CA ASN A 819 -9.08 -17.46 27.46
C ASN A 819 -8.43 -17.46 28.85
N ALA A 820 -7.21 -16.95 28.95
CA ALA A 820 -6.39 -17.05 30.17
C ALA A 820 -6.49 -15.78 31.04
N TYR A 821 -7.13 -15.89 32.20
CA TYR A 821 -7.04 -14.92 33.30
C TYR A 821 -5.88 -15.34 34.20
N LEU A 822 -4.68 -15.17 33.63
CA LEU A 822 -3.39 -15.55 34.18
C LEU A 822 -2.38 -14.44 33.82
N PRO A 823 -1.26 -14.31 34.54
CA PRO A 823 -0.29 -13.27 34.25
C PRO A 823 0.34 -13.48 32.88
N ARG A 824 0.18 -12.49 31.99
CA ARG A 824 0.85 -12.45 30.68
C ARG A 824 2.33 -12.17 30.87
N ASN A 825 3.13 -13.23 30.79
CA ASN A 825 4.59 -13.18 30.84
C ASN A 825 5.16 -14.32 29.96
N PRO A 826 6.46 -14.31 29.63
CA PRO A 826 7.06 -15.31 28.74
C PRO A 826 6.84 -16.76 29.19
N ARG A 827 6.86 -17.04 30.50
CA ARG A 827 6.65 -18.39 31.05
C ARG A 827 5.21 -18.87 30.85
N THR A 828 4.23 -18.05 31.22
CA THR A 828 2.80 -18.37 31.05
C THR A 828 2.45 -18.51 29.57
N ALA A 829 2.89 -17.56 28.74
CA ALA A 829 2.65 -17.55 27.30
C ALA A 829 3.23 -18.79 26.61
N SER A 830 4.47 -19.17 26.95
CA SER A 830 5.09 -20.38 26.39
C SER A 830 4.31 -21.65 26.73
N LYS A 831 3.81 -21.78 27.96
CA LYS A 831 3.01 -22.95 28.36
C LYS A 831 1.65 -22.99 27.65
N LEU A 832 0.96 -21.86 27.58
CA LEU A 832 -0.32 -21.77 26.86
C LEU A 832 -0.14 -22.02 25.36
N GLN A 833 0.97 -21.59 24.75
CA GLN A 833 1.29 -21.91 23.36
C GLN A 833 1.56 -23.41 23.12
N LYS A 834 2.15 -24.11 24.10
CA LYS A 834 2.29 -25.58 24.04
C LYS A 834 0.92 -26.26 24.09
N VAL A 835 0.06 -25.84 25.03
CA VAL A 835 -1.33 -26.34 25.11
C VAL A 835 -2.05 -26.08 23.79
N ARG A 836 -2.04 -24.84 23.31
CA ARG A 836 -2.64 -24.42 22.03
C ARG A 836 -2.21 -25.32 20.86
N SER A 837 -0.90 -25.58 20.73
CA SER A 837 -0.36 -26.44 19.68
C SER A 837 -0.90 -27.87 19.74
N VAL A 838 -1.02 -28.44 20.94
CA VAL A 838 -1.58 -29.79 21.13
C VAL A 838 -3.06 -29.81 20.79
N LEU A 839 -3.83 -28.78 21.20
CA LEU A 839 -5.24 -28.66 20.86
C LEU A 839 -5.47 -28.57 19.35
N LEU A 840 -4.66 -27.79 18.64
CA LEU A 840 -4.71 -27.68 17.18
C LEU A 840 -4.48 -29.04 16.52
N VAL A 841 -3.44 -29.78 16.93
CA VAL A 841 -3.13 -31.11 16.36
C VAL A 841 -4.23 -32.12 16.67
N ARG A 842 -4.76 -32.14 17.90
CA ARG A 842 -5.79 -33.11 18.32
C ARG A 842 -7.13 -32.89 17.62
N THR A 843 -7.53 -31.63 17.46
CA THR A 843 -8.88 -31.29 16.97
C THR A 843 -8.93 -30.95 15.49
N GLY A 844 -7.81 -30.56 14.87
CA GLY A 844 -7.78 -29.98 13.52
C GLY A 844 -8.52 -28.64 13.41
N CYS A 845 -9.03 -28.09 14.52
CA CYS A 845 -9.74 -26.82 14.59
C CYS A 845 -8.75 -25.66 14.72
N ALA A 846 -9.11 -24.48 14.24
CA ALA A 846 -8.34 -23.29 14.52
C ALA A 846 -8.29 -23.00 16.02
N THR A 847 -7.14 -22.50 16.50
CA THR A 847 -6.96 -22.20 17.92
C THR A 847 -6.65 -20.74 18.13
N THR A 848 -7.28 -20.09 19.10
CA THR A 848 -6.97 -18.72 19.52
C THR A 848 -6.51 -18.69 20.98
N LEU A 849 -5.71 -17.70 21.34
CA LEU A 849 -5.19 -17.53 22.70
C LEU A 849 -5.27 -16.06 23.12
N GLY A 850 -6.15 -15.76 24.06
CA GLY A 850 -6.34 -14.43 24.62
C GLY A 850 -5.99 -14.36 26.11
N PHE A 851 -5.34 -13.27 26.53
CA PHE A 851 -5.16 -12.95 27.95
C PHE A 851 -6.26 -12.02 28.45
N GLY A 852 -6.86 -12.35 29.58
CA GLY A 852 -7.90 -11.54 30.23
C GLY A 852 -7.29 -10.37 31.01
N PRO A 853 -8.03 -9.26 31.17
CA PRO A 853 -9.27 -8.89 30.49
C PRO A 853 -9.07 -8.33 29.06
N ARG A 854 -7.83 -8.25 28.55
CA ARG A 854 -7.51 -7.65 27.23
C ARG A 854 -8.39 -8.19 26.11
N PHE A 855 -8.55 -9.51 25.98
CA PHE A 855 -9.35 -10.09 24.91
C PHE A 855 -10.83 -9.68 24.96
N LEU A 856 -11.36 -9.25 26.11
CA LEU A 856 -12.73 -8.76 26.24
C LEU A 856 -12.98 -7.48 25.43
N HIS A 857 -11.91 -6.70 25.19
CA HIS A 857 -11.88 -5.51 24.34
C HIS A 857 -11.19 -5.80 23.01
N SER A 858 -11.36 -7.03 22.50
CA SER A 858 -10.88 -7.51 21.21
C SER A 858 -11.81 -8.64 20.75
N THR A 859 -11.35 -9.90 20.77
CA THR A 859 -12.11 -11.08 20.33
C THR A 859 -13.37 -11.36 21.14
N GLY A 860 -13.52 -10.76 22.32
CA GLY A 860 -14.70 -10.87 23.16
C GLY A 860 -16.00 -10.52 22.44
N GLN A 861 -16.01 -9.51 21.55
CA GLN A 861 -17.17 -9.19 20.72
C GLN A 861 -17.58 -10.38 19.85
N LEU A 862 -16.61 -10.97 19.13
CA LEU A 862 -16.82 -12.14 18.27
C LEU A 862 -17.25 -13.39 19.06
N HIS A 863 -16.67 -13.64 20.24
CA HIS A 863 -17.01 -14.82 21.04
C HIS A 863 -18.52 -14.86 21.43
N LYS A 864 -19.15 -13.69 21.60
CA LYS A 864 -20.58 -13.58 21.97
C LYS A 864 -21.47 -13.27 20.77
N GLY A 865 -21.08 -12.34 19.91
CA GLY A 865 -21.87 -11.86 18.77
C GLY A 865 -21.69 -12.67 17.48
N GLY A 866 -20.61 -13.44 17.36
CA GLY A 866 -20.28 -14.21 16.15
C GLY A 866 -21.05 -15.51 15.97
N GLY A 867 -20.60 -16.35 15.04
CA GLY A 867 -21.20 -17.67 14.77
C GLY A 867 -21.10 -18.62 15.96
N ASP A 868 -21.98 -19.64 16.00
CA ASP A 868 -21.96 -20.69 17.03
C ASP A 868 -20.96 -21.82 16.77
N ASN A 869 -19.73 -21.41 16.48
CA ASN A 869 -18.63 -22.28 16.11
C ASN A 869 -17.42 -22.15 17.06
N GLY A 870 -17.59 -21.53 18.23
CA GLY A 870 -16.54 -21.42 19.24
C GLY A 870 -16.66 -22.46 20.36
N VAL A 871 -15.53 -23.05 20.74
CA VAL A 871 -15.36 -23.91 21.92
C VAL A 871 -14.40 -23.22 22.89
N PHE A 872 -14.91 -22.76 24.04
CA PHE A 872 -14.19 -21.83 24.92
C PHE A 872 -13.69 -22.52 26.19
N ILE A 873 -12.38 -22.42 26.43
CA ILE A 873 -11.74 -22.87 27.67
C ILE A 873 -11.18 -21.64 28.38
N GLN A 874 -11.85 -21.22 29.44
CA GLN A 874 -11.38 -20.15 30.32
C GLN A 874 -10.47 -20.74 31.40
N ILE A 875 -9.30 -20.15 31.63
CA ILE A 875 -8.34 -20.62 32.64
C ILE A 875 -8.16 -19.52 33.68
N THR A 876 -8.34 -19.85 34.96
CA THR A 876 -8.18 -18.92 36.08
C THR A 876 -7.27 -19.51 37.16
N ARG A 877 -6.68 -18.66 37.98
CA ARG A 877 -5.93 -19.03 39.19
C ARG A 877 -6.06 -17.92 40.23
N ASP A 878 -5.84 -18.26 41.50
CA ASP A 878 -5.72 -17.26 42.56
C ASP A 878 -4.33 -16.58 42.50
N PRO A 879 -4.26 -15.25 42.58
CA PRO A 879 -2.99 -14.57 42.43
C PRO A 879 -2.13 -14.71 43.68
N THR A 880 -0.81 -14.71 43.49
CA THR A 880 0.16 -14.80 44.59
C THR A 880 0.43 -13.45 45.26
N VAL A 881 0.04 -12.35 44.61
CA VAL A 881 0.12 -10.97 45.11
C VAL A 881 -1.17 -10.25 44.74
N ASP A 882 -1.59 -9.29 45.54
CA ASP A 882 -2.80 -8.53 45.26
C ASP A 882 -2.75 -7.12 45.84
N PHE A 883 -3.32 -6.16 45.14
CA PHE A 883 -3.28 -4.74 45.48
C PHE A 883 -4.68 -4.16 45.57
N GLU A 884 -4.91 -3.32 46.56
CA GLU A 884 -6.15 -2.53 46.65
C GLU A 884 -6.25 -1.57 45.48
N ILE A 885 -7.47 -1.42 44.95
CA ILE A 885 -7.81 -0.37 44.01
C ILE A 885 -8.34 0.82 44.83
N PRO A 886 -7.61 1.94 44.88
CA PRO A 886 -8.00 3.07 45.73
C PRO A 886 -9.44 3.52 45.47
N GLU A 887 -10.17 3.78 46.55
CA GLU A 887 -11.54 4.33 46.55
C GLU A 887 -12.62 3.40 45.96
N GLN A 888 -12.29 2.19 45.51
CA GLN A 888 -13.26 1.26 44.89
C GLN A 888 -13.71 0.11 45.82
N GLY A 889 -13.11 -0.04 47.00
CA GLY A 889 -13.50 -1.08 47.97
C GLY A 889 -13.24 -2.52 47.50
N ILE A 890 -12.40 -2.69 46.48
CA ILE A 890 -12.03 -3.99 45.89
C ILE A 890 -10.53 -4.03 45.59
N ARG A 891 -10.03 -5.22 45.26
CA ARG A 891 -8.64 -5.45 44.86
C ARG A 891 -8.57 -5.88 43.39
N PHE A 892 -7.38 -5.82 42.80
CA PHE A 892 -7.17 -6.22 41.41
C PHE A 892 -7.53 -7.70 41.16
N ALA A 893 -7.24 -8.60 42.10
CA ALA A 893 -7.65 -9.99 42.03
C ALA A 893 -9.18 -10.16 41.95
N THR A 894 -9.91 -9.38 42.76
CA THR A 894 -11.38 -9.38 42.76
C THR A 894 -11.92 -8.87 41.42
N LEU A 895 -11.32 -7.81 40.88
CA LEU A 895 -11.70 -7.26 39.58
C LEU A 895 -11.48 -8.26 38.45
N GLU A 896 -10.30 -8.88 38.38
CA GLU A 896 -9.99 -9.91 37.37
C GLU A 896 -10.92 -11.12 37.48
N ARG A 897 -11.16 -11.63 38.70
CA ARG A 897 -12.10 -12.74 38.91
C ARG A 897 -13.53 -12.37 38.51
N ALA A 898 -13.98 -11.15 38.83
CA ALA A 898 -15.29 -10.66 38.41
C ALA A 898 -15.42 -10.56 36.88
N GLN A 899 -14.35 -10.16 36.19
CA GLN A 899 -14.31 -10.14 34.72
C GLN A 899 -14.40 -11.56 34.14
N ALA A 900 -13.67 -12.53 34.70
CA ALA A 900 -13.75 -13.93 34.28
C ALA A 900 -15.16 -14.52 34.44
N LEU A 901 -15.78 -14.26 35.59
CA LEU A 901 -17.15 -14.71 35.87
C LEU A 901 -18.18 -14.05 34.95
N GLY A 902 -18.07 -12.74 34.73
CA GLY A 902 -18.94 -12.00 33.82
C GLY A 902 -18.85 -12.49 32.38
N ASP A 903 -17.65 -12.82 31.93
CA ASP A 903 -17.38 -13.36 30.60
C ASP A 903 -17.97 -14.77 30.41
N LEU A 904 -17.76 -15.67 31.36
CA LEU A 904 -18.37 -17.00 31.33
C LEU A 904 -19.90 -16.94 31.34
N GLU A 905 -20.46 -16.05 32.16
CA GLU A 905 -21.91 -15.83 32.22
C GLU A 905 -22.46 -15.29 30.88
N ALA A 906 -21.76 -14.35 30.25
CA ALA A 906 -22.13 -13.83 28.93
C ALA A 906 -22.12 -14.94 27.86
N LEU A 907 -21.06 -15.77 27.81
CA LEU A 907 -20.96 -16.90 26.91
C LEU A 907 -22.11 -17.89 27.10
N ARG A 908 -22.40 -18.28 28.36
CA ARG A 908 -23.49 -19.21 28.68
C ARG A 908 -24.87 -18.64 28.33
N SER A 909 -25.09 -17.35 28.53
CA SER A 909 -26.35 -16.70 28.16
C SER A 909 -26.65 -16.76 26.65
N ARG A 910 -25.61 -16.98 25.84
CA ARG A 910 -25.69 -17.15 24.38
C ARG A 910 -25.64 -18.62 23.94
N GLY A 911 -25.70 -19.56 24.88
CA GLY A 911 -25.64 -21.00 24.57
C GLY A 911 -24.27 -21.48 24.09
N ARG A 912 -23.19 -20.72 24.32
CA ARG A 912 -21.84 -21.11 23.88
C ARG A 912 -21.33 -22.32 24.65
N ARG A 913 -20.59 -23.18 23.94
CA ARG A 913 -19.80 -24.27 24.52
C ARG A 913 -18.62 -23.69 25.29
N ALA A 914 -18.80 -23.47 26.60
CA ALA A 914 -17.80 -22.80 27.43
C ALA A 914 -17.63 -23.47 28.80
N ILE A 915 -16.38 -23.70 29.19
CA ILE A 915 -15.99 -24.12 30.53
C ILE A 915 -14.95 -23.16 31.12
N ARG A 916 -14.92 -23.07 32.45
CA ARG A 916 -13.87 -22.40 33.22
C ARG A 916 -13.14 -23.40 34.09
N ILE A 917 -11.85 -23.56 33.84
CA ILE A 917 -10.93 -24.37 34.63
C ILE A 917 -10.21 -23.44 35.60
N HIS A 918 -10.42 -23.66 36.88
CA HIS A 918 -9.75 -22.95 37.96
C HIS A 918 -8.63 -23.82 38.53
N LEU A 919 -7.38 -23.44 38.26
CA LEU A 919 -6.18 -24.17 38.68
C LEU A 919 -5.85 -23.83 40.14
N THR A 920 -5.90 -24.82 41.04
CA THR A 920 -5.58 -24.66 42.46
C THR A 920 -4.10 -24.98 42.72
N SER A 921 -3.62 -26.11 42.23
CA SER A 921 -2.20 -26.51 42.30
C SER A 921 -1.64 -27.07 40.98
N ALA A 922 -2.48 -27.43 40.02
CA ALA A 922 -2.06 -27.94 38.71
C ALA A 922 -1.22 -26.91 37.93
N ASP A 923 -0.29 -27.38 37.12
CA ASP A 923 0.38 -26.58 36.11
C ASP A 923 -0.51 -26.38 34.87
N ILE A 924 -0.20 -25.37 34.05
CA ILE A 924 -0.91 -25.15 32.77
C ILE A 924 -0.71 -26.35 31.83
N LEU A 925 0.43 -27.04 31.94
CA LEU A 925 0.72 -28.21 31.11
C LEU A 925 -0.08 -29.45 31.52
N ASP A 926 -0.71 -29.48 32.70
CA ASP A 926 -1.57 -30.60 33.12
C ASP A 926 -2.95 -30.59 32.41
N LEU A 927 -3.17 -29.62 31.51
CA LEU A 927 -4.33 -29.53 30.64
C LEU A 927 -4.25 -30.47 29.41
N ILE A 928 -3.09 -31.08 29.13
CA ILE A 928 -2.82 -31.84 27.89
C ILE A 928 -2.26 -33.23 28.13
#